data_AF-A0A948DZP0-F1
#
_entry.id   AF-A0A948DZP0-F1
#
_cell.length_a   1.000
_cell.length_b   1.000
_cell.length_c   1.000
_cell.angle_alpha   90.00
_cell.angle_beta   90.00
_cell.angle_gamma   90.00
#
_symmetry.space_group_name_H-M   'P 1'
#
loop_
_entity.id
_entity.type
_entity.pdbx_description
1 polymer ?
#
loop_
_entity_poly.entity_id
_entity_poly.type
_entity_poly.pdbx_seq_one_letter_code
_entity_poly.pdbx_strand_id
1 'polypeptide(L)'
;MMPSNPYKELSSSTIISNIFKAVYSLSPGKDPGSHTQIFALDSDRLQDTLISTVEKYTGSPPDSTLYNSIRNFSRYFGSRFLMKVGRTDNFTMRLGSASPVEIPRSTVSEIFGHIGYSLFPTWRKTVMDSTEAAREIPYFYRGNGNDLFFPHLADIIRKLLSGELNEFPEGSENGEFLFYSIDKDDSWTFFRIMEQDRYTENKINNIDDFRQFCNSVRDNPMDRQTTEILRNFFNAPITVGVRDAIRWLSGARHPKLKWDEAREIIQDCFKKYGNENFLLPEQTFYTYSPTLTAEQIQENRQENNAFLDRAAEVFYSRMNAKEKHLFKQEYVKEILRETFSYHHSYPLYKLDDTMGYVNPAMVSLALRFVQHAALFFSGVKLPSRRNTQIIQHLEKSGVLFEVNDKLLPVNKRKFISKLLGFLLEYDLRQGIVDKQGKVSWISPKTTFCTFQERADFLPPRSRKIDQFSLEDLAKTEYSFYLRRYPELAEKLVVFFVLVLRFFLDTDFIPDLRPDEAGINIFILGIWGYMTENLLIILYEDDEGNHQFRIKFVDNKDHFKQYRREIDKENPMGFAKHGLRIVQPVVVPAMLRAVGNFVQIVSENRQGLIKEEISLQGLAEYGVAVAQEVISKGINYGAEGLQTFIIDGFDDATKIASGAVSKIIPVKHKEDVLI
;
A
#
# COMPACT_ATOMS: atom_id res chain seq x y z
N MET A 1 -33.20 24.89 26.00
CA MET A 1 -32.49 24.59 24.74
C MET A 1 -31.23 23.84 25.12
N MET A 2 -31.03 22.61 24.67
CA MET A 2 -29.73 21.96 24.85
C MET A 2 -28.69 22.78 24.08
N PRO A 3 -27.53 23.11 24.66
CA PRO A 3 -26.47 23.78 23.92
C PRO A 3 -26.11 22.94 22.70
N SER A 4 -25.98 23.58 21.54
CA SER A 4 -25.50 22.94 20.32
C SER A 4 -24.15 22.28 20.62
N ASN A 5 -24.05 20.97 20.42
CA ASN A 5 -22.82 20.19 20.62
C ASN A 5 -21.65 20.88 19.86
N PRO A 6 -20.69 21.52 20.57
CA PRO A 6 -19.66 22.35 19.95
C PRO A 6 -18.64 21.51 19.15
N TYR A 7 -18.66 20.19 19.34
CA TYR A 7 -17.76 19.26 18.69
C TYR A 7 -18.31 18.75 17.35
N LYS A 8 -19.58 19.00 17.01
CA LYS A 8 -20.15 18.63 15.71
C LYS A 8 -19.42 19.26 14.53
N GLU A 9 -18.80 20.43 14.74
CA GLU A 9 -18.06 21.15 13.70
C GLU A 9 -16.59 20.71 13.59
N LEU A 10 -16.10 19.84 14.47
CA LEU A 10 -14.74 19.29 14.36
C LEU A 10 -14.62 18.44 13.10
N SER A 11 -13.79 18.87 12.14
CA SER A 11 -13.51 18.07 10.95
C SER A 11 -12.74 16.80 11.30
N SER A 12 -12.91 15.73 10.51
CA SER A 12 -12.14 14.49 10.67
C SER A 12 -10.63 14.74 10.58
N SER A 13 -10.20 15.65 9.69
CA SER A 13 -8.79 16.07 9.59
C SER A 13 -8.25 16.69 10.88
N THR A 14 -9.05 17.50 11.59
CA THR A 14 -8.66 18.09 12.88
C THR A 14 -8.48 17.01 13.94
N ILE A 15 -9.40 16.04 13.98
CA ILE A 15 -9.34 14.92 14.93
C ILE A 15 -8.11 14.06 14.65
N ILE A 16 -7.84 13.71 13.39
CA ILE A 16 -6.67 12.90 13.01
C ILE A 16 -5.36 13.64 13.34
N SER A 17 -5.27 14.95 13.06
CA SER A 17 -4.12 15.79 13.44
C SER A 17 -3.91 15.82 14.96
N ASN A 18 -4.99 15.87 15.74
CA ASN A 18 -4.89 15.76 17.20
C ASN A 18 -4.40 14.39 17.65
N ILE A 19 -4.92 13.30 17.11
CA ILE A 19 -4.41 11.95 17.42
C ILE A 19 -2.92 11.84 17.09
N PHE A 20 -2.48 12.41 15.98
CA PHE A 20 -1.07 12.40 15.56
C PHE A 20 -0.12 13.09 16.55
N LYS A 21 -0.59 14.04 17.37
CA LYS A 21 0.23 14.63 18.45
C LYS A 21 0.56 13.63 19.56
N ALA A 22 -0.24 12.57 19.67
CA ALA A 22 -0.13 11.54 20.68
C ALA A 22 0.59 10.27 20.20
N VAL A 23 1.27 10.32 19.04
CA VAL A 23 1.97 9.14 18.51
C VAL A 23 3.48 9.25 18.63
N TYR A 24 4.15 8.10 18.68
CA TYR A 24 5.60 8.00 18.54
C TYR A 24 5.94 7.00 17.44
N SER A 25 6.98 7.30 16.68
CA SER A 25 7.42 6.43 15.59
C SER A 25 7.84 5.07 16.16
N LEU A 26 7.41 3.98 15.51
CA LEU A 26 7.95 2.64 15.74
C LEU A 26 9.17 2.36 14.84
N SER A 27 9.49 3.29 13.94
CA SER A 27 10.71 3.29 13.10
C SER A 27 11.69 4.44 13.42
N PRO A 28 11.96 4.83 14.70
CA PRO A 28 12.91 5.89 14.98
C PRO A 28 14.34 5.32 14.85
N GLY A 29 15.08 5.76 13.83
CA GLY A 29 16.47 5.32 13.60
C GLY A 29 16.63 3.87 13.11
N LYS A 30 15.54 3.12 12.91
CA LYS A 30 15.50 1.82 12.22
C LYS A 30 14.79 1.99 10.88
N ASP A 31 15.24 1.25 9.86
CA ASP A 31 14.82 1.33 8.46
C ASP A 31 13.33 1.66 8.30
N PRO A 32 12.99 2.91 8.02
CA PRO A 32 11.61 3.30 8.01
C PRO A 32 11.02 2.94 6.63
N GLY A 33 9.87 2.27 6.62
CA GLY A 33 9.21 1.72 5.42
C GLY A 33 9.14 2.71 4.25
N SER A 34 9.23 2.20 3.03
CA SER A 34 9.46 3.06 1.86
C SER A 34 8.26 3.95 1.51
N HIS A 35 7.02 3.63 1.90
CA HIS A 35 5.81 4.43 1.57
C HIS A 35 4.98 4.80 2.77
N THR A 36 5.13 4.09 3.89
CA THR A 36 4.30 4.28 5.07
C THR A 36 5.18 4.47 6.30
N GLN A 37 4.80 5.40 7.16
CA GLN A 37 5.34 5.53 8.51
C GLN A 37 4.37 4.88 9.49
N ILE A 38 4.90 4.05 10.38
CA ILE A 38 4.10 3.33 11.39
C ILE A 38 4.39 3.93 12.76
N PHE A 39 3.32 4.29 13.45
CA PHE A 39 3.37 4.91 14.76
C PHE A 39 2.55 4.11 15.77
N ALA A 40 3.05 4.02 17.00
CA ALA A 40 2.29 3.59 18.15
C ALA A 40 1.65 4.81 18.83
N LEU A 41 0.50 4.59 19.44
CA LEU A 41 -0.21 5.62 20.19
C LEU A 41 0.20 5.59 21.66
N ASP A 42 0.55 6.75 22.19
CA ASP A 42 0.75 6.97 23.63
C ASP A 42 -0.61 7.32 24.25
N SER A 43 -1.07 6.45 25.16
CA SER A 43 -2.39 6.58 25.79
C SER A 43 -2.51 7.84 26.65
N ASP A 44 -1.44 8.21 27.35
CA ASP A 44 -1.46 9.37 28.26
C ASP A 44 -1.44 10.66 27.42
N ARG A 45 -0.60 10.73 26.38
CA ARG A 45 -0.61 11.88 25.45
C ARG A 45 -1.93 12.01 24.69
N LEU A 46 -2.57 10.89 24.35
CA LEU A 46 -3.86 10.91 23.68
C LEU A 46 -4.94 11.46 24.61
N GLN A 47 -4.93 11.04 25.88
CA GLN A 47 -5.79 11.63 26.92
C GLN A 47 -5.57 13.14 27.03
N ASP A 48 -4.32 13.58 27.18
CA ASP A 48 -3.98 15.01 27.34
C ASP A 48 -4.42 15.85 26.14
N THR A 49 -4.26 15.31 24.93
CA THR A 49 -4.66 15.99 23.69
C THR A 49 -6.19 16.13 23.58
N LEU A 50 -6.94 15.09 23.98
CA LEU A 50 -8.41 15.13 23.98
C LEU A 50 -8.94 16.08 25.08
N ILE A 51 -8.33 16.08 26.27
CA ILE A 51 -8.68 17.02 27.36
C ILE A 51 -8.40 18.46 26.92
N SER A 52 -7.23 18.73 26.33
CA SER A 52 -6.87 20.05 25.80
C SER A 52 -7.85 20.50 24.71
N THR A 53 -8.40 19.55 23.94
CA THR A 53 -9.43 19.83 22.94
C THR A 53 -10.76 20.23 23.62
N VAL A 54 -11.17 19.56 24.71
CA VAL A 54 -12.34 19.98 25.49
C VAL A 54 -12.17 21.40 26.02
N GLU A 55 -11.03 21.68 26.64
CA GLU A 55 -10.71 23.00 27.21
C GLU A 55 -10.73 24.10 26.16
N LYS A 56 -10.12 23.86 24.99
CA LYS A 56 -10.10 24.82 23.88
C LYS A 56 -11.51 25.19 23.39
N TYR A 57 -12.45 24.23 23.37
CA TYR A 57 -13.79 24.43 22.80
C TYR A 57 -14.84 24.87 23.82
N THR A 58 -14.67 24.54 25.10
CA THR A 58 -15.62 24.88 26.17
C THR A 58 -15.14 26.01 27.08
N GLY A 59 -13.84 26.32 27.06
CA GLY A 59 -13.20 27.26 27.98
C GLY A 59 -13.03 26.72 29.40
N SER A 60 -13.24 25.43 29.63
CA SER A 60 -13.14 24.79 30.95
C SER A 60 -12.67 23.34 30.84
N PRO A 61 -12.02 22.79 31.88
CA PRO A 61 -11.64 21.38 31.89
C PRO A 61 -12.90 20.48 31.87
N PRO A 62 -12.79 19.25 31.33
CA PRO A 62 -13.87 18.27 31.39
C PRO A 62 -14.23 17.97 32.86
N ASP A 63 -15.51 17.73 33.12
CA ASP A 63 -15.94 17.22 34.42
C ASP A 63 -15.38 15.81 34.69
N SER A 64 -15.54 15.31 35.92
CA SER A 64 -14.98 14.02 36.33
C SER A 64 -15.49 12.82 35.50
N THR A 65 -16.72 12.89 34.99
CA THR A 65 -17.33 11.81 34.21
C THR A 65 -16.75 11.77 32.81
N LEU A 66 -16.68 12.92 32.15
CA LEU A 66 -16.08 13.07 30.83
C LEU A 66 -14.57 12.79 30.88
N TYR A 67 -13.87 13.28 31.91
CA TYR A 67 -12.45 12.99 32.12
C TYR A 67 -12.18 11.47 32.18
N ASN A 68 -12.96 10.73 32.97
CA ASN A 68 -12.82 9.28 33.08
C ASN A 68 -13.16 8.57 31.76
N SER A 69 -14.16 9.06 31.02
CA SER A 69 -14.53 8.52 29.70
C SER A 69 -13.40 8.70 28.68
N ILE A 70 -12.79 9.90 28.64
CA ILE A 70 -11.63 10.18 27.79
C ILE A 70 -10.44 9.30 28.19
N ARG A 71 -10.15 9.18 29.49
CA ARG A 71 -9.07 8.32 30.00
C ARG A 71 -9.26 6.86 29.60
N ASN A 72 -10.48 6.33 29.73
CA ASN A 72 -10.79 4.95 29.36
C ASN A 72 -10.67 4.74 27.85
N PHE A 73 -11.17 5.69 27.05
CA PHE A 73 -10.99 5.67 25.60
C PHE A 73 -9.51 5.65 25.22
N SER A 74 -8.71 6.58 25.75
CA SER A 74 -7.32 6.73 25.34
C SER A 74 -6.48 5.50 25.69
N ARG A 75 -6.73 4.87 26.84
CA ARG A 75 -6.11 3.60 27.22
C ARG A 75 -6.51 2.46 26.30
N TYR A 76 -7.80 2.33 26.04
CA TYR A 76 -8.31 1.28 25.15
C TYR A 76 -7.78 1.45 23.73
N PHE A 77 -7.99 2.63 23.13
CA PHE A 77 -7.62 2.93 21.76
C PHE A 77 -6.09 2.91 21.57
N GLY A 78 -5.34 3.52 22.50
CA GLY A 78 -3.88 3.58 22.45
C GLY A 78 -3.19 2.22 22.63
N SER A 79 -3.78 1.32 23.42
CA SER A 79 -3.26 -0.06 23.55
C SER A 79 -3.67 -0.98 22.41
N ARG A 80 -4.76 -0.67 21.69
CA ARG A 80 -5.32 -1.53 20.64
C ARG A 80 -4.82 -1.21 19.24
N PHE A 81 -4.62 0.07 18.88
CA PHE A 81 -4.38 0.47 17.49
C PHE A 81 -2.96 1.03 17.26
N LEU A 82 -2.52 0.92 16.01
CA LEU A 82 -1.39 1.66 15.43
C LEU A 82 -1.91 2.67 14.41
N MET A 83 -1.17 3.74 14.20
CA MET A 83 -1.44 4.71 13.14
C MET A 83 -0.39 4.55 12.04
N LYS A 84 -0.85 4.29 10.81
CA LYS A 84 -0.04 4.25 9.60
C LYS A 84 -0.27 5.53 8.79
N VAL A 85 0.77 6.22 8.35
CA VAL A 85 0.67 7.47 7.58
C VAL A 85 1.46 7.35 6.28
N GLY A 86 0.82 7.65 5.15
CA GLY A 86 1.47 7.68 3.85
C GLY A 86 2.53 8.78 3.76
N ARG A 87 3.70 8.43 3.26
CA ARG A 87 4.82 9.36 3.05
C ARG A 87 4.58 10.25 1.85
N THR A 88 4.70 11.55 2.07
CA THR A 88 4.56 12.55 1.00
C THR A 88 5.89 13.04 0.45
N ASP A 89 6.98 12.87 1.21
CA ASP A 89 8.22 13.64 1.00
C ASP A 89 9.34 12.79 0.44
N ASN A 90 9.88 11.85 1.23
CA ASN A 90 11.01 10.99 0.82
C ASN A 90 10.56 9.55 0.56
N PHE A 91 11.23 8.92 -0.39
CA PHE A 91 11.24 7.48 -0.62
C PHE A 91 12.53 6.92 -0.02
N THR A 92 12.41 5.89 0.81
CA THR A 92 13.56 5.23 1.42
C THR A 92 13.82 3.95 0.66
N MET A 93 15.05 3.76 0.17
CA MET A 93 15.45 2.56 -0.58
C MET A 93 16.71 1.95 0.02
N ARG A 94 16.72 0.62 0.17
CA ARG A 94 17.91 -0.17 0.47
C ARG A 94 18.54 -0.67 -0.83
N LEU A 95 19.84 -0.47 -0.98
CA LEU A 95 20.65 -1.02 -2.07
C LEU A 95 21.64 -2.02 -1.46
N GLY A 96 21.21 -3.27 -1.28
CA GLY A 96 22.00 -4.32 -0.62
C GLY A 96 22.19 -4.06 0.88
N SER A 97 23.34 -4.43 1.43
CA SER A 97 23.71 -4.27 2.85
C SER A 97 24.08 -2.83 3.24
N ALA A 98 23.80 -1.84 2.39
CA ALA A 98 24.10 -0.44 2.63
C ALA A 98 23.01 0.26 3.46
N SER A 99 23.40 1.32 4.18
CA SER A 99 22.47 2.19 4.88
C SER A 99 21.36 2.70 3.95
N PRO A 100 20.11 2.84 4.44
CA PRO A 100 19.00 3.31 3.63
C PRO A 100 19.30 4.69 3.02
N VAL A 101 19.03 4.83 1.71
CA VAL A 101 19.15 6.11 0.99
C VAL A 101 17.79 6.77 0.93
N GLU A 102 17.71 8.03 1.35
CA GLU A 102 16.51 8.85 1.20
C GLU A 102 16.57 9.66 -0.11
N ILE A 103 15.58 9.43 -0.97
CA ILE A 103 15.46 10.11 -2.26
C ILE A 103 14.11 10.85 -2.27
N PRO A 104 14.04 12.13 -2.68
CA PRO A 104 12.78 12.83 -2.82
C PRO A 104 11.80 12.05 -3.69
N ARG A 105 10.57 11.87 -3.18
CA ARG A 105 9.54 11.06 -3.84
C ARG A 105 9.12 11.64 -5.19
N SER A 106 9.22 12.96 -5.35
CA SER A 106 9.03 13.63 -6.64
C SER A 106 10.05 13.14 -7.67
N THR A 107 11.34 13.06 -7.31
CA THR A 107 12.39 12.55 -8.20
C THR A 107 12.13 11.10 -8.59
N VAL A 108 11.81 10.23 -7.63
CA VAL A 108 11.54 8.81 -7.92
C VAL A 108 10.28 8.67 -8.78
N SER A 109 9.24 9.46 -8.52
CA SER A 109 8.01 9.43 -9.33
C SER A 109 8.23 9.99 -10.73
N GLU A 110 9.10 10.99 -10.95
CA GLU A 110 9.44 11.45 -12.31
C GLU A 110 10.15 10.36 -13.12
N ILE A 111 11.04 9.60 -12.48
CA ILE A 111 11.77 8.51 -13.13
C ILE A 111 10.82 7.34 -13.45
N PHE A 112 10.07 6.86 -12.46
CA PHE A 112 9.34 5.59 -12.53
C PHE A 112 7.82 5.73 -12.76
N GLY A 113 7.25 6.92 -12.60
CA GLY A 113 5.81 7.16 -12.73
C GLY A 113 5.28 6.84 -14.11
N HIS A 114 6.05 7.14 -15.16
CA HIS A 114 5.72 6.85 -16.55
C HIS A 114 5.62 5.35 -16.89
N ILE A 115 6.41 4.52 -16.21
CA ILE A 115 6.33 3.06 -16.39
C ILE A 115 5.29 2.41 -15.46
N GLY A 116 4.51 3.22 -14.74
CA GLY A 116 3.35 2.82 -13.96
C GLY A 116 3.53 2.75 -12.46
N TYR A 117 4.56 3.40 -11.91
CA TYR A 117 4.90 3.35 -10.50
C TYR A 117 4.86 4.76 -9.87
N SER A 118 3.65 5.29 -9.61
CA SER A 118 3.50 6.53 -8.86
C SER A 118 3.52 6.25 -7.36
N LEU A 119 4.39 6.95 -6.66
CA LEU A 119 4.64 6.71 -5.23
C LEU A 119 3.84 7.62 -4.32
N PHE A 120 3.17 8.63 -4.87
CA PHE A 120 2.45 9.59 -4.06
C PHE A 120 1.13 9.03 -3.53
N PRO A 121 0.78 9.34 -2.26
CA PRO A 121 -0.50 8.94 -1.68
C PRO A 121 -1.62 9.83 -2.26
N THR A 122 -2.03 9.55 -3.49
CA THR A 122 -3.19 10.19 -4.12
C THR A 122 -4.49 9.56 -3.63
N TRP A 123 -5.61 10.27 -3.75
CA TRP A 123 -6.93 9.68 -3.51
C TRP A 123 -7.14 8.42 -4.36
N ARG A 124 -6.79 8.48 -5.65
CA ARG A 124 -6.89 7.34 -6.57
C ARG A 124 -6.07 6.14 -6.12
N LYS A 125 -4.83 6.36 -5.65
CA LYS A 125 -3.98 5.29 -5.10
C LYS A 125 -4.61 4.72 -3.82
N THR A 126 -5.10 5.58 -2.93
CA THR A 126 -5.73 5.14 -1.68
C THR A 126 -6.97 4.28 -1.94
N VAL A 127 -7.85 4.69 -2.87
CA VAL A 127 -9.01 3.89 -3.28
C VAL A 127 -8.59 2.54 -3.86
N MET A 128 -7.55 2.51 -4.70
CA MET A 128 -7.03 1.27 -5.28
C MET A 128 -6.48 0.34 -4.20
N ASP A 129 -5.63 0.86 -3.30
CA ASP A 129 -5.03 0.08 -2.21
C ASP A 129 -6.11 -0.45 -1.24
N SER A 130 -7.15 0.34 -0.97
CA SER A 130 -8.32 -0.08 -0.19
C SER A 130 -9.18 -1.12 -0.90
N THR A 131 -9.36 -1.01 -2.22
CA THR A 131 -10.09 -2.03 -3.00
C THR A 131 -9.37 -3.37 -2.95
N GLU A 132 -8.04 -3.35 -3.01
CA GLU A 132 -7.21 -4.55 -2.92
C GLU A 132 -7.27 -5.18 -1.52
N ALA A 133 -7.15 -4.38 -0.46
CA ALA A 133 -7.34 -4.85 0.90
C ALA A 133 -8.75 -5.42 1.12
N ALA A 134 -9.79 -4.82 0.54
CA ALA A 134 -11.15 -5.32 0.64
C ALA A 134 -11.30 -6.73 0.05
N ARG A 135 -10.64 -7.06 -1.05
CA ARG A 135 -10.74 -8.42 -1.65
C ARG A 135 -10.12 -9.51 -0.79
N GLU A 136 -9.13 -9.18 0.01
CA GLU A 136 -8.47 -10.13 0.91
C GLU A 136 -9.39 -10.52 2.08
N ILE A 137 -10.29 -9.60 2.48
CA ILE A 137 -11.15 -9.76 3.64
C ILE A 137 -11.97 -11.06 3.59
N PRO A 138 -12.75 -11.37 2.54
CA PRO A 138 -13.60 -12.56 2.54
C PRO A 138 -12.85 -13.90 2.65
N TYR A 139 -11.56 -13.93 2.37
CA TYR A 139 -10.74 -15.14 2.43
C TYR A 139 -10.00 -15.25 3.76
N PHE A 140 -9.39 -14.16 4.23
CA PHE A 140 -8.49 -14.19 5.39
C PHE A 140 -9.18 -13.83 6.70
N TYR A 141 -10.34 -13.17 6.66
CA TYR A 141 -11.12 -12.86 7.84
C TYR A 141 -12.10 -13.98 8.22
N ARG A 142 -12.31 -14.14 9.54
CA ARG A 142 -13.39 -14.92 10.13
C ARG A 142 -13.86 -14.25 11.42
N GLY A 143 -15.16 -14.20 11.66
CA GLY A 143 -15.76 -13.59 12.85
C GLY A 143 -17.03 -12.80 12.52
N ASN A 144 -17.53 -11.99 13.45
CA ASN A 144 -18.66 -11.10 13.21
C ASN A 144 -18.18 -9.83 12.50
N GLY A 145 -18.94 -9.30 11.53
CA GLY A 145 -18.57 -8.06 10.84
C GLY A 145 -18.15 -6.90 11.75
N ASN A 146 -18.76 -6.83 12.95
CA ASN A 146 -18.43 -5.85 13.98
C ASN A 146 -16.98 -5.99 14.50
N ASP A 147 -16.42 -7.19 14.52
CA ASP A 147 -15.03 -7.40 14.95
C ASP A 147 -14.02 -6.94 13.89
N LEU A 148 -14.45 -6.76 12.63
CA LEU A 148 -13.60 -6.35 11.51
C LEU A 148 -13.70 -4.86 11.21
N PHE A 149 -14.92 -4.35 11.12
CA PHE A 149 -15.16 -2.97 10.71
C PHE A 149 -15.32 -2.11 11.95
N PHE A 150 -14.41 -1.16 12.11
CA PHE A 150 -14.49 -0.19 13.19
C PHE A 150 -15.47 0.94 12.81
N PRO A 151 -16.30 1.46 13.73
CA PRO A 151 -17.16 2.61 13.44
C PRO A 151 -16.31 3.84 13.08
N HIS A 152 -16.92 4.85 12.47
CA HIS A 152 -16.21 6.07 12.07
C HIS A 152 -15.48 6.71 13.27
N LEU A 153 -14.14 6.63 13.31
CA LEU A 153 -13.35 7.05 14.47
C LEU A 153 -13.56 8.52 14.84
N ALA A 154 -13.62 9.42 13.85
CA ALA A 154 -13.91 10.82 14.11
C ALA A 154 -15.29 11.03 14.77
N ASP A 155 -16.32 10.30 14.37
CA ASP A 155 -17.64 10.38 15.00
C ASP A 155 -17.64 9.85 16.43
N ILE A 156 -16.91 8.75 16.70
CA ILE A 156 -16.73 8.25 18.07
C ILE A 156 -16.10 9.33 18.94
N ILE A 157 -15.05 10.01 18.45
CA ILE A 157 -14.38 11.07 19.20
C ILE A 157 -15.29 12.28 19.40
N ARG A 158 -16.06 12.70 18.39
CA ARG A 158 -17.05 13.78 18.54
C ARG A 158 -18.07 13.45 19.65
N LYS A 159 -18.63 12.24 19.63
CA LYS A 159 -19.57 11.75 20.64
C LYS A 159 -18.92 11.68 22.02
N LEU A 160 -17.72 11.15 22.11
CA LEU A 160 -16.93 11.07 23.35
C LEU A 160 -16.74 12.47 23.95
N LEU A 161 -16.23 13.42 23.18
CA LEU A 161 -15.96 14.78 23.65
C LEU A 161 -17.24 15.52 24.09
N SER A 162 -18.38 15.21 23.46
CA SER A 162 -19.68 15.77 23.84
C SER A 162 -20.34 15.10 25.05
N GLY A 163 -19.78 14.01 25.59
CA GLY A 163 -20.41 13.21 26.64
C GLY A 163 -21.62 12.40 26.17
N GLU A 164 -21.85 12.29 24.86
CA GLU A 164 -22.94 11.51 24.25
C GLU A 164 -22.56 10.02 24.06
N LEU A 165 -21.30 9.65 24.31
CA LEU A 165 -20.82 8.28 24.16
C LEU A 165 -21.09 7.48 25.45
N ASN A 166 -22.17 6.71 25.45
CA ASN A 166 -22.54 5.85 26.58
C ASN A 166 -21.68 4.57 26.65
N GLU A 167 -21.41 3.95 25.49
CA GLU A 167 -20.62 2.73 25.36
C GLU A 167 -19.74 2.81 24.11
N PHE A 168 -18.57 2.18 24.15
CA PHE A 168 -17.74 2.04 22.95
C PHE A 168 -18.42 1.07 21.99
N PRO A 169 -18.72 1.48 20.75
CA PRO A 169 -19.31 0.56 19.81
C PRO A 169 -18.29 -0.54 19.50
N GLU A 170 -18.72 -1.79 19.58
CA GLU A 170 -17.86 -2.95 19.33
C GLU A 170 -17.40 -3.01 17.86
N GLY A 171 -18.21 -2.46 16.95
CA GLY A 171 -17.97 -2.47 15.51
C GLY A 171 -19.00 -1.71 14.69
N SER A 172 -18.89 -1.84 13.36
CA SER A 172 -19.79 -1.26 12.37
C SER A 172 -20.49 -2.33 11.52
N GLU A 173 -21.82 -2.33 11.56
CA GLU A 173 -22.63 -3.17 10.67
C GLU A 173 -22.68 -2.64 9.23
N ASN A 174 -22.45 -1.33 9.05
CA ASN A 174 -22.43 -0.68 7.73
C ASN A 174 -21.14 -0.97 6.96
N GLY A 175 -20.13 -1.52 7.63
CA GLY A 175 -18.84 -1.85 7.04
C GLY A 175 -18.04 -0.63 6.61
N GLU A 176 -18.04 0.47 7.38
CA GLU A 176 -17.25 1.64 7.00
C GLU A 176 -15.75 1.31 6.94
N PHE A 177 -15.09 1.70 5.84
CA PHE A 177 -13.75 1.19 5.52
C PHE A 177 -12.78 2.29 5.05
N LEU A 178 -13.24 3.17 4.16
CA LEU A 178 -12.45 4.26 3.59
C LEU A 178 -13.20 5.59 3.70
N PHE A 179 -12.52 6.64 4.17
CA PHE A 179 -13.08 7.97 4.33
C PHE A 179 -12.29 8.99 3.54
N TYR A 180 -12.98 9.91 2.87
CA TYR A 180 -12.40 11.11 2.29
C TYR A 180 -12.72 12.28 3.23
N SER A 181 -11.71 13.05 3.66
CA SER A 181 -11.83 14.05 4.73
C SER A 181 -11.06 15.35 4.45
N ILE A 182 -10.91 15.74 3.18
CA ILE A 182 -10.22 16.98 2.78
C ILE A 182 -11.19 18.18 2.81
N ASP A 183 -12.28 18.13 2.05
CA ASP A 183 -13.26 19.23 1.96
C ASP A 183 -14.70 18.80 2.27
N LYS A 184 -14.96 17.50 2.26
CA LYS A 184 -16.22 16.86 2.63
C LYS A 184 -15.87 15.57 3.34
N ASP A 185 -16.63 15.20 4.37
CA ASP A 185 -16.58 13.86 4.94
C ASP A 185 -17.46 12.96 4.06
N ASP A 186 -16.85 12.21 3.15
CA ASP A 186 -17.49 11.14 2.36
C ASP A 186 -16.96 9.79 2.85
N SER A 187 -17.83 8.78 2.95
CA SER A 187 -17.46 7.46 3.42
C SER A 187 -17.80 6.38 2.39
N TRP A 188 -16.88 5.44 2.27
CA TRP A 188 -16.97 4.30 1.38
C TRP A 188 -16.97 3.06 2.26
N THR A 189 -18.09 2.36 2.23
CA THR A 189 -18.22 1.07 2.90
C THR A 189 -17.49 0.00 2.11
N PHE A 190 -17.09 -1.06 2.80
CA PHE A 190 -16.59 -2.28 2.21
C PHE A 190 -17.52 -2.79 1.09
N PHE A 191 -18.83 -2.82 1.34
CA PHE A 191 -19.81 -3.30 0.37
C PHE A 191 -19.88 -2.42 -0.88
N ARG A 192 -19.81 -1.09 -0.75
CA ARG A 192 -19.73 -0.16 -1.88
C ARG A 192 -18.47 -0.39 -2.70
N ILE A 193 -17.34 -0.64 -2.04
CA ILE A 193 -16.06 -0.95 -2.70
C ILE A 193 -16.17 -2.26 -3.48
N MET A 194 -16.71 -3.31 -2.85
CA MET A 194 -16.89 -4.63 -3.48
C MET A 194 -17.90 -4.60 -4.63
N GLU A 195 -18.99 -3.82 -4.54
CA GLU A 195 -19.97 -3.66 -5.62
C GLU A 195 -19.35 -3.01 -6.86
N GLN A 196 -18.49 -2.02 -6.66
CA GLN A 196 -17.76 -1.35 -7.74
C GLN A 196 -16.59 -2.19 -8.25
N ASP A 197 -16.22 -3.24 -7.53
CA ASP A 197 -15.10 -4.08 -7.88
C ASP A 197 -15.44 -5.03 -9.01
N ARG A 198 -14.91 -4.74 -10.19
CA ARG A 198 -15.18 -5.49 -11.43
C ARG A 198 -14.65 -6.93 -11.44
N TYR A 199 -13.95 -7.34 -10.39
CA TYR A 199 -13.16 -8.58 -10.35
C TYR A 199 -13.68 -9.58 -9.31
N THR A 200 -14.64 -9.15 -8.48
CA THR A 200 -15.30 -10.08 -7.59
C THR A 200 -16.45 -10.71 -8.36
N GLU A 201 -16.28 -11.94 -8.84
CA GLU A 201 -17.34 -12.67 -9.55
C GLU A 201 -18.59 -12.83 -8.67
N ASN A 202 -18.37 -13.05 -7.37
CA ASN A 202 -19.42 -13.18 -6.37
C ASN A 202 -19.69 -11.82 -5.71
N LYS A 203 -20.77 -11.16 -6.11
CA LYS A 203 -21.13 -9.85 -5.53
C LYS A 203 -21.44 -9.96 -4.04
N ILE A 204 -20.62 -9.31 -3.22
CA ILE A 204 -20.84 -9.16 -1.77
C ILE A 204 -21.46 -7.78 -1.54
N ASN A 205 -22.78 -7.70 -1.46
CA ASN A 205 -23.49 -6.41 -1.41
C ASN A 205 -23.88 -6.00 0.01
N ASN A 206 -23.88 -6.95 0.94
CA ASN A 206 -24.30 -6.74 2.33
C ASN A 206 -23.58 -7.72 3.27
N ILE A 207 -23.84 -7.56 4.57
CA ILE A 207 -23.17 -8.36 5.62
C ILE A 207 -23.53 -9.85 5.58
N ASP A 208 -24.72 -10.21 5.11
CA ASP A 208 -25.16 -11.61 5.03
C ASP A 208 -24.53 -12.31 3.83
N ASP A 209 -24.45 -11.64 2.67
CA ASP A 209 -23.67 -12.10 1.51
C ASP A 209 -22.21 -12.35 1.92
N PHE A 210 -21.64 -11.42 2.70
CA PHE A 210 -20.28 -11.53 3.22
C PHE A 210 -20.10 -12.75 4.12
N ARG A 211 -20.99 -12.94 5.11
CA ARG A 211 -20.95 -14.10 6.00
C ARG A 211 -21.08 -15.41 5.24
N GLN A 212 -22.00 -15.48 4.27
CA GLN A 212 -22.20 -16.65 3.43
C GLN A 212 -20.95 -16.96 2.61
N PHE A 213 -20.33 -15.94 2.01
CA PHE A 213 -19.09 -16.10 1.25
C PHE A 213 -17.96 -16.63 2.15
N CYS A 214 -17.71 -15.98 3.28
CA CYS A 214 -16.70 -16.40 4.26
C CYS A 214 -16.92 -17.85 4.71
N ASN A 215 -18.17 -18.25 4.99
CA ASN A 215 -18.49 -19.65 5.32
C ASN A 215 -18.16 -20.57 4.15
N SER A 216 -18.60 -20.24 2.93
CA SER A 216 -18.44 -21.10 1.76
C SER A 216 -16.98 -21.41 1.43
N VAL A 217 -16.09 -20.42 1.56
CA VAL A 217 -14.65 -20.57 1.31
C VAL A 217 -13.99 -21.44 2.38
N ARG A 218 -14.47 -21.41 3.63
CA ARG A 218 -13.93 -22.21 4.74
C ARG A 218 -14.50 -23.63 4.78
N ASP A 219 -15.76 -23.80 4.40
CA ASP A 219 -16.44 -25.09 4.34
C ASP A 219 -15.99 -25.90 3.11
N ASN A 220 -15.66 -25.22 2.01
CA ASN A 220 -15.13 -25.81 0.78
C ASN A 220 -13.80 -25.14 0.35
N PRO A 221 -12.71 -25.32 1.12
CA PRO A 221 -11.44 -24.64 0.87
C PRO A 221 -10.69 -25.15 -0.37
N MET A 222 -11.07 -26.33 -0.87
CA MET A 222 -10.53 -26.96 -2.07
C MET A 222 -11.66 -27.21 -3.06
N ASP A 223 -12.07 -26.17 -3.79
CA ASP A 223 -13.01 -26.34 -4.89
C ASP A 223 -12.41 -27.17 -6.04
N ARG A 224 -13.10 -27.24 -7.19
CA ARG A 224 -12.60 -27.94 -8.37
C ARG A 224 -11.22 -27.44 -8.83
N GLN A 225 -11.02 -26.14 -8.98
CA GLN A 225 -9.79 -25.56 -9.53
C GLN A 225 -8.63 -25.70 -8.54
N THR A 226 -8.86 -25.38 -7.27
CA THR A 226 -7.87 -25.54 -6.20
C THR A 226 -7.47 -27.00 -6.03
N THR A 227 -8.44 -27.93 -6.07
CA THR A 227 -8.20 -29.37 -6.02
C THR A 227 -7.34 -29.84 -7.19
N GLU A 228 -7.67 -29.43 -8.41
CA GLU A 228 -6.95 -29.86 -9.62
C GLU A 228 -5.49 -29.40 -9.59
N ILE A 229 -5.25 -28.14 -9.25
CA ILE A 229 -3.90 -27.57 -9.16
C ILE A 229 -3.08 -28.24 -8.06
N LEU A 230 -3.64 -28.40 -6.85
CA LEU A 230 -2.93 -29.06 -5.76
C LEU A 230 -2.67 -30.54 -6.07
N ARG A 231 -3.65 -31.26 -6.63
CA ARG A 231 -3.46 -32.65 -7.05
C ARG A 231 -2.32 -32.79 -8.06
N ASN A 232 -2.30 -31.94 -9.08
CA ASN A 232 -1.24 -31.95 -10.09
C ASN A 232 0.12 -31.65 -9.46
N PHE A 233 0.19 -30.74 -8.50
CA PHE A 233 1.42 -30.45 -7.75
C PHE A 233 1.88 -31.64 -6.91
N PHE A 234 1.06 -32.17 -5.99
CA PHE A 234 1.47 -33.27 -5.10
C PHE A 234 1.73 -34.59 -5.83
N ASN A 235 1.07 -34.84 -6.96
CA ASN A 235 1.31 -36.04 -7.77
C ASN A 235 2.46 -35.88 -8.77
N ALA A 236 2.99 -34.66 -8.97
CA ALA A 236 4.10 -34.44 -9.88
C ALA A 236 5.35 -35.21 -9.41
N PRO A 237 6.11 -35.83 -10.34
CA PRO A 237 7.41 -36.39 -10.01
C PRO A 237 8.37 -35.28 -9.58
N ILE A 238 9.24 -35.55 -8.62
CA ILE A 238 10.27 -34.60 -8.18
C ILE A 238 11.17 -34.27 -9.37
N THR A 239 11.14 -33.02 -9.83
CA THR A 239 12.03 -32.53 -10.89
C THR A 239 13.39 -32.15 -10.30
N VAL A 240 14.48 -32.52 -10.97
CA VAL A 240 15.86 -32.21 -10.56
C VAL A 240 16.46 -31.23 -11.57
N GLY A 241 16.37 -29.94 -11.28
CA GLY A 241 16.98 -28.85 -12.08
C GLY A 241 17.76 -27.86 -11.21
N VAL A 242 18.60 -27.00 -11.80
CA VAL A 242 19.45 -26.03 -11.09
C VAL A 242 18.66 -25.16 -10.10
N ARG A 243 17.50 -24.66 -10.52
CA ARG A 243 16.60 -23.89 -9.63
C ARG A 243 16.04 -24.74 -8.49
N ASP A 244 15.70 -26.00 -8.74
CA ASP A 244 15.18 -26.90 -7.71
C ASP A 244 16.27 -27.36 -6.74
N ALA A 245 17.53 -27.48 -7.18
CA ALA A 245 18.69 -27.71 -6.31
C ALA A 245 18.99 -26.51 -5.41
N ILE A 246 18.95 -25.28 -5.94
CA ILE A 246 19.09 -24.05 -5.13
C ILE A 246 17.93 -23.89 -4.15
N ARG A 247 16.70 -24.24 -4.56
CA ARG A 247 15.51 -24.25 -3.68
C ARG A 247 15.57 -25.35 -2.62
N TRP A 248 16.16 -26.50 -2.97
CA TRP A 248 16.42 -27.59 -2.04
C TRP A 248 17.41 -27.15 -0.95
N LEU A 249 18.42 -26.34 -1.31
CA LEU A 249 19.37 -25.73 -0.36
C LEU A 249 18.74 -24.68 0.55
N SER A 250 17.69 -23.98 0.11
CA SER A 250 16.93 -23.04 0.95
C SER A 250 15.79 -23.69 1.77
N GLY A 251 15.74 -25.03 1.82
CA GLY A 251 14.78 -25.78 2.62
C GLY A 251 13.40 -25.99 1.97
N ALA A 252 13.16 -25.44 0.78
CA ALA A 252 11.89 -25.60 0.05
C ALA A 252 11.89 -26.88 -0.79
N ARG A 253 11.50 -28.00 -0.17
CA ARG A 253 11.41 -29.33 -0.83
C ARG A 253 10.05 -29.50 -1.51
N HIS A 254 10.03 -30.17 -2.66
CA HIS A 254 8.78 -30.77 -3.14
C HIS A 254 8.29 -31.78 -2.09
N PRO A 255 7.00 -31.78 -1.71
CA PRO A 255 6.47 -32.73 -0.73
C PRO A 255 6.71 -34.17 -1.18
N LYS A 256 6.93 -35.07 -0.22
CA LYS A 256 7.03 -36.52 -0.49
C LYS A 256 5.65 -37.18 -0.54
N LEU A 257 4.63 -36.49 -0.04
CA LEU A 257 3.26 -36.96 0.10
C LEU A 257 2.56 -37.00 -1.26
N LYS A 258 1.71 -38.02 -1.45
CA LYS A 258 0.77 -38.08 -2.57
C LYS A 258 -0.45 -37.21 -2.29
N TRP A 259 -1.22 -36.90 -3.33
CA TRP A 259 -2.40 -36.04 -3.21
C TRP A 259 -3.40 -36.51 -2.16
N ASP A 260 -3.70 -37.80 -2.07
CA ASP A 260 -4.77 -38.28 -1.16
C ASP A 260 -4.41 -38.06 0.32
N GLU A 261 -3.15 -38.27 0.70
CA GLU A 261 -2.64 -38.00 2.05
C GLU A 261 -2.58 -36.49 2.33
N ALA A 262 -2.08 -35.71 1.37
CA ALA A 262 -2.04 -34.25 1.49
C ALA A 262 -3.45 -33.65 1.64
N ARG A 263 -4.43 -34.17 0.90
CA ARG A 263 -5.83 -33.77 0.96
C ARG A 263 -6.42 -34.04 2.33
N GLU A 264 -6.18 -35.21 2.90
CA GLU A 264 -6.67 -35.58 4.23
C GLU A 264 -6.11 -34.64 5.30
N ILE A 265 -4.80 -34.37 5.26
CA ILE A 265 -4.15 -33.39 6.16
C ILE A 265 -4.79 -32.00 6.02
N ILE A 266 -4.99 -31.50 4.79
CA ILE A 266 -5.60 -30.19 4.57
C ILE A 266 -7.03 -30.17 5.15
N GLN A 267 -7.83 -31.20 4.91
CA GLN A 267 -9.21 -31.28 5.43
C GLN A 267 -9.24 -31.30 6.96
N ASP A 268 -8.35 -32.05 7.60
CA ASP A 268 -8.23 -32.07 9.06
C ASP A 268 -7.84 -30.70 9.63
N CYS A 269 -6.87 -30.03 9.00
CA CYS A 269 -6.44 -28.70 9.41
C CYS A 269 -7.58 -27.68 9.31
N PHE A 270 -8.39 -27.72 8.25
CA PHE A 270 -9.58 -26.85 8.14
C PHE A 270 -10.68 -27.22 9.13
N LYS A 271 -10.87 -28.51 9.44
CA LYS A 271 -11.84 -28.92 10.46
C LYS A 271 -11.47 -28.38 11.85
N LYS A 272 -10.18 -28.30 12.17
CA LYS A 272 -9.68 -27.85 13.47
C LYS A 272 -9.47 -26.33 13.55
N TYR A 273 -8.92 -25.72 12.50
CA TYR A 273 -8.47 -24.32 12.46
C TYR A 273 -9.09 -23.49 11.32
N GLY A 274 -10.08 -24.01 10.61
CA GLY A 274 -10.77 -23.27 9.53
C GLY A 274 -11.44 -21.99 10.00
N ASN A 275 -11.70 -21.85 11.29
CA ASN A 275 -12.26 -20.64 11.90
C ASN A 275 -11.21 -19.57 12.30
N GLU A 276 -9.92 -19.78 11.99
CA GLU A 276 -8.89 -18.78 12.28
C GLU A 276 -9.09 -17.48 11.48
N ASN A 277 -8.93 -16.36 12.19
CA ASN A 277 -8.93 -15.02 11.63
C ASN A 277 -7.48 -14.56 11.42
N PHE A 278 -7.07 -14.36 10.16
CA PHE A 278 -5.72 -13.95 9.81
C PHE A 278 -5.59 -12.44 9.59
N LEU A 279 -6.68 -11.67 9.62
CA LEU A 279 -6.63 -10.22 9.42
C LEU A 279 -6.71 -9.42 10.71
N LEU A 280 -6.28 -8.17 10.60
CA LEU A 280 -6.41 -7.14 11.61
C LEU A 280 -7.45 -6.13 11.15
N PRO A 281 -8.36 -5.71 12.04
CA PRO A 281 -9.27 -4.59 11.76
C PRO A 281 -8.49 -3.35 11.33
N GLU A 282 -8.93 -2.70 10.24
CA GLU A 282 -8.36 -1.44 9.81
C GLU A 282 -9.39 -0.47 9.24
N GLN A 283 -9.10 0.83 9.40
CA GLN A 283 -9.91 1.92 8.88
C GLN A 283 -8.98 2.98 8.26
N THR A 284 -9.26 3.42 7.04
CA THR A 284 -8.40 4.36 6.30
C THR A 284 -9.07 5.70 6.05
N PHE A 285 -8.37 6.79 6.32
CA PHE A 285 -8.78 8.16 6.02
C PHE A 285 -7.84 8.76 4.98
N TYR A 286 -8.39 9.34 3.92
CA TYR A 286 -7.67 10.23 3.01
C TYR A 286 -7.92 11.67 3.44
N THR A 287 -6.89 12.30 3.99
CA THR A 287 -7.00 13.57 4.71
C THR A 287 -5.81 14.49 4.37
N TYR A 288 -5.82 15.73 4.86
CA TYR A 288 -4.59 16.51 4.91
C TYR A 288 -3.53 15.79 5.75
N SER A 289 -2.25 15.99 5.41
CA SER A 289 -1.13 15.45 6.17
C SER A 289 -1.30 15.76 7.66
N PRO A 290 -1.26 14.75 8.55
CA PRO A 290 -1.50 14.97 9.97
C PRO A 290 -0.42 15.82 10.65
N THR A 291 0.70 16.05 9.96
CA THR A 291 1.76 17.00 10.36
C THR A 291 1.35 18.46 10.24
N LEU A 292 0.28 18.77 9.49
CA LEU A 292 -0.28 20.12 9.41
C LEU A 292 -1.22 20.36 10.59
N THR A 293 -1.12 21.54 11.21
CA THR A 293 -2.07 21.95 12.25
C THR A 293 -3.39 22.43 11.65
N ALA A 294 -4.45 22.44 12.45
CA ALA A 294 -5.74 22.97 12.01
C ALA A 294 -5.65 24.45 11.61
N GLU A 295 -4.83 25.23 12.33
CA GLU A 295 -4.53 26.62 12.03
C GLU A 295 -3.85 26.77 10.66
N GLN A 296 -2.81 25.98 10.38
CA GLN A 296 -2.14 25.99 9.07
C GLN A 296 -3.07 25.59 7.91
N ILE A 297 -3.94 24.60 8.12
CA ILE A 297 -4.94 24.21 7.11
C ILE A 297 -5.91 25.38 6.87
N GLN A 298 -6.34 26.05 7.93
CA GLN A 298 -7.25 27.19 7.83
C GLN A 298 -6.60 28.41 7.18
N GLU A 299 -5.34 28.72 7.51
CA GLU A 299 -4.54 29.76 6.85
C GLU A 299 -4.40 29.48 5.35
N ASN A 300 -3.99 28.25 4.98
CA ASN A 300 -3.91 27.83 3.58
C ASN A 300 -5.26 27.97 2.86
N ARG A 301 -6.38 27.66 3.52
CA ARG A 301 -7.74 27.82 2.96
C ARG A 301 -8.09 29.30 2.77
N GLN A 302 -7.76 30.16 3.71
CA GLN A 302 -7.98 31.60 3.61
C GLN A 302 -7.16 32.20 2.45
N GLU A 303 -5.88 31.84 2.36
CA GLU A 303 -4.98 32.29 1.29
C GLU A 303 -5.44 31.78 -0.07
N ASN A 304 -5.81 30.49 -0.18
CA ASN A 304 -6.36 29.95 -1.43
C ASN A 304 -7.71 30.58 -1.80
N ASN A 305 -8.56 30.92 -0.84
CA ASN A 305 -9.82 31.62 -1.13
C ASN A 305 -9.56 33.03 -1.66
N ALA A 306 -8.64 33.78 -1.05
CA ALA A 306 -8.22 35.09 -1.53
C ALA A 306 -7.60 35.01 -2.94
N PHE A 307 -6.73 34.01 -3.17
CA PHE A 307 -6.20 33.69 -4.49
C PHE A 307 -7.33 33.40 -5.50
N LEU A 308 -8.33 32.60 -5.12
CA LEU A 308 -9.44 32.24 -6.00
C LEU A 308 -10.34 33.42 -6.32
N ASP A 309 -10.63 34.30 -5.36
CA ASP A 309 -11.36 35.53 -5.62
C ASP A 309 -10.64 36.39 -6.66
N ARG A 310 -9.32 36.51 -6.51
CA ARG A 310 -8.50 37.25 -7.46
C ARG A 310 -8.42 36.57 -8.82
N ALA A 311 -8.22 35.26 -8.85
CA ALA A 311 -8.19 34.46 -10.06
C ALA A 311 -9.52 34.56 -10.83
N ALA A 312 -10.64 34.46 -10.11
CA ALA A 312 -11.97 34.60 -10.67
C ALA A 312 -12.20 35.99 -11.24
N GLU A 313 -11.82 37.06 -10.54
CA GLU A 313 -11.93 38.43 -11.05
C GLU A 313 -11.13 38.63 -12.35
N VAL A 314 -9.86 38.22 -12.36
CA VAL A 314 -8.98 38.35 -13.53
C VAL A 314 -9.50 37.50 -14.69
N PHE A 315 -9.90 36.25 -14.44
CA PHE A 315 -10.45 35.39 -15.48
C PHE A 315 -11.79 35.90 -16.01
N TYR A 316 -12.69 36.32 -15.12
CA TYR A 316 -13.99 36.88 -15.46
C TYR A 316 -13.83 38.16 -16.30
N SER A 317 -12.84 39.01 -16.01
CA SER A 317 -12.56 40.19 -16.83
C SER A 317 -12.28 39.87 -18.31
N ARG A 318 -11.67 38.71 -18.58
CA ARG A 318 -11.32 38.21 -19.93
C ARG A 318 -12.49 37.52 -20.64
N MET A 319 -13.59 37.26 -19.93
CA MET A 319 -14.80 36.71 -20.52
C MET A 319 -15.52 37.77 -21.36
N ASN A 320 -16.12 37.35 -22.48
CA ASN A 320 -16.94 38.22 -23.29
C ASN A 320 -18.31 38.49 -22.62
N ALA A 321 -19.06 39.47 -23.12
CA ALA A 321 -20.35 39.85 -22.53
C ALA A 321 -21.35 38.69 -22.46
N LYS A 322 -21.37 37.81 -23.47
CA LYS A 322 -22.25 36.64 -23.51
C LYS A 322 -21.90 35.63 -22.41
N GLU A 323 -20.62 35.33 -22.24
CA GLU A 323 -20.11 34.43 -21.20
C GLU A 323 -20.41 34.99 -19.80
N LYS A 324 -20.19 36.30 -19.59
CA LYS A 324 -20.52 36.99 -18.32
C LYS A 324 -22.02 36.98 -17.99
N HIS A 325 -22.88 36.97 -19.01
CA HIS A 325 -24.32 36.86 -18.80
C HIS A 325 -24.75 35.43 -18.43
N LEU A 326 -24.06 34.41 -18.97
CA LEU A 326 -24.41 32.99 -18.77
C LEU A 326 -23.86 32.41 -17.47
N PHE A 327 -22.70 32.87 -17.01
CA PHE A 327 -22.00 32.34 -15.85
C PHE A 327 -21.79 33.42 -14.80
N LYS A 328 -22.18 33.11 -13.56
CA LYS A 328 -21.86 33.95 -12.40
C LYS A 328 -20.38 33.80 -12.03
N GLN A 329 -19.83 34.82 -11.38
CA GLN A 329 -18.42 34.81 -10.97
C GLN A 329 -18.12 33.67 -9.97
N GLU A 330 -19.08 33.29 -9.13
CA GLU A 330 -18.98 32.19 -8.18
C GLU A 330 -18.79 30.84 -8.87
N TYR A 331 -19.49 30.61 -9.99
CA TYR A 331 -19.32 29.39 -10.78
C TYR A 331 -17.94 29.36 -11.47
N VAL A 332 -17.45 30.51 -11.93
CA VAL A 332 -16.07 30.64 -12.43
C VAL A 332 -15.05 30.33 -11.32
N LYS A 333 -15.29 30.81 -10.09
CA LYS A 333 -14.45 30.51 -8.92
C LYS A 333 -14.39 29.01 -8.64
N GLU A 334 -15.51 28.28 -8.79
CA GLU A 334 -15.58 26.83 -8.66
C GLU A 334 -14.74 26.10 -9.73
N ILE A 335 -14.88 26.49 -11.01
CA ILE A 335 -14.05 25.97 -12.11
C ILE A 335 -12.56 26.17 -11.82
N LEU A 336 -12.17 27.36 -11.34
CA LEU A 336 -10.79 27.69 -11.03
C LEU A 336 -10.28 26.91 -9.81
N ARG A 337 -11.10 26.73 -8.76
CA ARG A 337 -10.74 25.90 -7.60
C ARG A 337 -10.36 24.49 -8.01
N GLU A 338 -11.20 23.84 -8.80
CA GLU A 338 -10.94 22.48 -9.28
C GLU A 338 -9.73 22.45 -10.23
N THR A 339 -9.59 23.47 -11.09
CA THR A 339 -8.43 23.59 -12.00
C THR A 339 -7.12 23.66 -11.23
N PHE A 340 -6.99 24.57 -10.26
CA PHE A 340 -5.74 24.76 -9.51
C PHE A 340 -5.49 23.64 -8.51
N SER A 341 -6.54 23.12 -7.85
CA SER A 341 -6.44 21.94 -6.98
C SER A 341 -5.87 20.74 -7.73
N TYR A 342 -6.43 20.42 -8.91
CA TYR A 342 -5.91 19.34 -9.74
C TYR A 342 -4.53 19.63 -10.30
N HIS A 343 -4.29 20.83 -10.83
CA HIS A 343 -3.02 21.22 -11.45
C HIS A 343 -1.84 21.12 -10.48
N HIS A 344 -2.04 21.51 -9.21
CA HIS A 344 -1.03 21.49 -8.16
C HIS A 344 -1.07 20.24 -7.26
N SER A 345 -2.02 19.33 -7.47
CA SER A 345 -2.03 18.03 -6.81
C SER A 345 -0.81 17.18 -7.21
N TYR A 346 -0.66 16.02 -6.57
CA TYR A 346 0.42 15.09 -6.91
C TYR A 346 0.41 14.74 -8.41
N PRO A 347 1.58 14.64 -9.03
CA PRO A 347 1.68 14.42 -10.47
C PRO A 347 1.10 13.05 -10.86
N LEU A 348 0.25 13.09 -11.87
CA LEU A 348 -0.31 11.91 -12.53
C LEU A 348 0.46 11.68 -13.83
N TYR A 349 1.06 10.49 -13.94
CA TYR A 349 1.85 10.12 -15.10
C TYR A 349 0.97 9.38 -16.10
N LYS A 350 1.07 9.77 -17.37
CA LYS A 350 0.57 8.93 -18.46
C LYS A 350 1.50 7.71 -18.54
N LEU A 351 0.90 6.53 -18.52
CA LEU A 351 1.62 5.27 -18.71
C LEU A 351 2.20 5.23 -20.13
N ASP A 352 3.43 4.73 -20.26
CA ASP A 352 3.99 4.41 -21.57
C ASP A 352 3.26 3.19 -22.14
N ASP A 353 2.64 3.34 -23.30
CA ASP A 353 1.78 2.32 -23.96
C ASP A 353 2.61 1.19 -24.63
N THR A 354 3.87 0.96 -24.21
CA THR A 354 4.83 0.12 -24.94
C THR A 354 4.65 -1.37 -24.65
N MET A 355 3.86 -2.04 -25.50
CA MET A 355 3.92 -3.49 -25.72
C MET A 355 5.08 -3.81 -26.68
N GLY A 356 6.05 -4.62 -26.25
CA GLY A 356 7.08 -5.18 -27.15
C GLY A 356 8.49 -5.19 -26.57
N TYR A 357 9.34 -6.02 -27.18
CA TYR A 357 10.72 -6.28 -26.76
C TYR A 357 11.49 -5.01 -26.36
N VAL A 358 12.04 -5.05 -25.16
CA VAL A 358 12.99 -4.13 -24.53
C VAL A 358 13.86 -3.40 -25.57
N ASN A 359 13.59 -2.13 -25.89
CA ASN A 359 14.63 -1.25 -26.45
C ASN A 359 14.37 0.26 -26.19
N PRO A 360 13.26 0.90 -26.61
CA PRO A 360 13.13 2.36 -26.48
C PRO A 360 12.69 2.85 -25.09
N ALA A 361 11.81 2.11 -24.43
CA ALA A 361 11.31 2.47 -23.10
C ALA A 361 12.40 2.36 -22.02
N MET A 362 13.28 1.35 -22.14
CA MET A 362 14.42 1.18 -21.24
C MET A 362 15.48 2.26 -21.43
N VAL A 363 15.77 2.64 -22.67
CA VAL A 363 16.65 3.80 -22.95
C VAL A 363 16.03 5.08 -22.41
N SER A 364 14.72 5.31 -22.60
CA SER A 364 14.03 6.48 -22.03
C SER A 364 14.08 6.50 -20.50
N LEU A 365 13.84 5.37 -19.85
CA LEU A 365 13.94 5.21 -18.41
C LEU A 365 15.37 5.47 -17.92
N ALA A 366 16.38 4.89 -18.57
CA ALA A 366 17.79 5.07 -18.22
C ALA A 366 18.21 6.53 -18.37
N LEU A 367 17.83 7.20 -19.47
CA LEU A 367 18.10 8.62 -19.68
C LEU A 367 17.43 9.49 -18.63
N ARG A 368 16.16 9.22 -18.28
CA ARG A 368 15.45 9.93 -17.20
C ARG A 368 16.13 9.69 -15.85
N PHE A 369 16.47 8.44 -15.55
CA PHE A 369 17.20 8.10 -14.33
C PHE A 369 18.51 8.87 -14.24
N VAL A 370 19.34 8.83 -15.29
CA VAL A 370 20.62 9.56 -15.34
C VAL A 370 20.40 11.07 -15.17
N GLN A 371 19.44 11.66 -15.90
CA GLN A 371 19.14 13.09 -15.80
C GLN A 371 18.68 13.49 -14.39
N HIS A 372 17.68 12.80 -13.83
CA HIS A 372 17.10 13.14 -12.54
C HIS A 372 18.03 12.78 -11.37
N ALA A 373 18.81 11.70 -11.48
CA ALA A 373 19.84 11.37 -10.50
C ALA A 373 20.98 12.41 -10.53
N ALA A 374 21.46 12.81 -11.71
CA ALA A 374 22.48 13.86 -11.81
C ALA A 374 22.00 15.19 -11.21
N LEU A 375 20.76 15.59 -11.49
CA LEU A 375 20.15 16.79 -10.90
C LEU A 375 20.04 16.66 -9.37
N PHE A 376 19.60 15.50 -8.87
CA PHE A 376 19.55 15.22 -7.44
C PHE A 376 20.93 15.29 -6.76
N PHE A 377 21.93 14.60 -7.31
CA PHE A 377 23.30 14.61 -6.76
C PHE A 377 23.97 15.99 -6.87
N SER A 378 23.56 16.84 -7.82
CA SER A 378 24.02 18.24 -7.91
C SER A 378 23.31 19.20 -6.95
N GLY A 379 22.34 18.73 -6.14
CA GLY A 379 21.59 19.55 -5.19
C GLY A 379 20.56 20.49 -5.84
N VAL A 380 20.29 20.35 -7.14
CA VAL A 380 19.33 21.18 -7.87
C VAL A 380 17.90 20.78 -7.48
N LYS A 381 17.17 21.70 -6.84
CA LYS A 381 15.75 21.51 -6.52
C LYS A 381 14.90 21.71 -7.77
N LEU A 382 14.34 20.62 -8.29
CA LEU A 382 13.37 20.67 -9.38
C LEU A 382 11.97 20.98 -8.84
N PRO A 383 11.19 21.86 -9.51
CA PRO A 383 9.78 22.00 -9.19
C PRO A 383 9.06 20.68 -9.46
N SER A 384 8.07 20.35 -8.63
CA SER A 384 7.21 19.19 -8.89
C SER A 384 6.42 19.41 -10.18
N ARG A 385 6.29 18.33 -10.96
CA ARG A 385 5.46 18.32 -12.17
C ARG A 385 4.02 18.68 -11.82
N ARG A 386 3.37 19.43 -12.71
CA ARG A 386 1.97 19.83 -12.61
C ARG A 386 1.09 18.97 -13.51
N ASN A 387 -0.17 18.77 -13.12
CA ASN A 387 -1.11 18.01 -13.91
C ASN A 387 -1.65 18.83 -15.09
N THR A 388 -1.67 18.24 -16.29
CA THR A 388 -2.04 18.95 -17.53
C THR A 388 -3.35 18.49 -18.15
N GLN A 389 -3.92 17.36 -17.71
CA GLN A 389 -5.21 16.83 -18.19
C GLN A 389 -6.41 17.57 -17.58
N ILE A 390 -6.37 18.90 -17.54
CA ILE A 390 -7.34 19.76 -16.84
C ILE A 390 -8.77 19.51 -17.34
N ILE A 391 -8.97 19.46 -18.65
CA ILE A 391 -10.33 19.37 -19.24
C ILE A 391 -10.99 18.03 -18.92
N GLN A 392 -10.25 16.93 -19.05
CA GLN A 392 -10.76 15.60 -18.71
C GLN A 392 -11.11 15.51 -17.22
N HIS A 393 -10.32 16.14 -16.35
CA HIS A 393 -10.60 16.21 -14.93
C HIS A 393 -11.88 17.01 -14.64
N LEU A 394 -12.00 18.21 -15.20
CA LEU A 394 -13.15 19.08 -14.99
C LEU A 394 -14.48 18.52 -15.57
N GLU A 395 -14.40 17.73 -16.65
CA GLU A 395 -15.55 16.99 -17.18
C GLU A 395 -15.97 15.87 -16.21
N LYS A 396 -15.01 15.12 -15.66
CA LYS A 396 -15.27 14.04 -14.70
C LYS A 396 -15.78 14.54 -13.35
N SER A 397 -15.31 15.70 -12.88
CA SER A 397 -15.80 16.31 -11.64
C SER A 397 -17.21 16.90 -11.79
N GLY A 398 -17.75 16.95 -13.02
CA GLY A 398 -19.06 17.55 -13.31
C GLY A 398 -19.06 19.08 -13.27
N VAL A 399 -17.92 19.71 -12.94
CA VAL A 399 -17.84 21.16 -12.76
C VAL A 399 -18.00 21.91 -14.09
N LEU A 400 -17.77 21.28 -15.23
CA LEU A 400 -18.09 21.83 -16.56
C LEU A 400 -19.54 21.61 -17.03
N PHE A 401 -20.44 21.11 -16.18
CA PHE A 401 -21.82 20.82 -16.58
C PHE A 401 -22.53 22.04 -17.20
N GLU A 402 -22.54 23.20 -16.55
CA GLU A 402 -23.19 24.39 -17.12
C GLU A 402 -22.47 24.92 -18.37
N VAL A 403 -21.15 24.77 -18.46
CA VAL A 403 -20.39 25.12 -19.67
C VAL A 403 -20.82 24.25 -20.85
N ASN A 404 -21.04 22.95 -20.61
CA ASN A 404 -21.48 22.01 -21.63
C ASN A 404 -22.94 22.23 -22.04
N ASP A 405 -23.79 22.64 -21.09
CA ASP A 405 -25.22 22.86 -21.32
C ASP A 405 -25.52 24.21 -22.00
N LYS A 406 -24.88 25.29 -21.53
CA LYS A 406 -25.23 26.67 -21.92
C LYS A 406 -24.45 27.21 -23.13
N LEU A 407 -23.32 26.59 -23.49
CA LEU A 407 -22.50 27.06 -24.62
C LEU A 407 -22.53 26.10 -25.81
N LEU A 408 -22.72 26.68 -27.00
CA LEU A 408 -22.49 25.99 -28.27
C LEU A 408 -21.02 25.49 -28.36
N PRO A 409 -20.74 24.39 -29.10
CA PRO A 409 -19.42 23.76 -29.14
C PRO A 409 -18.24 24.69 -29.46
N VAL A 410 -18.44 25.65 -30.39
CA VAL A 410 -17.42 26.64 -30.75
C VAL A 410 -17.09 27.58 -29.58
N ASN A 411 -18.10 27.96 -28.80
CA ASN A 411 -17.93 28.83 -27.63
C ASN A 411 -17.33 28.05 -26.45
N LYS A 412 -17.71 26.76 -26.27
CA LYS A 412 -17.05 25.86 -25.31
C LYS A 412 -15.54 25.79 -25.57
N ARG A 413 -15.13 25.56 -26.83
CA ARG A 413 -13.70 25.54 -27.19
C ARG A 413 -12.99 26.84 -26.84
N LYS A 414 -13.60 27.99 -27.17
CA LYS A 414 -13.03 29.31 -26.85
C LYS A 414 -12.90 29.55 -25.34
N PHE A 415 -13.92 29.15 -24.56
CA PHE A 415 -13.88 29.23 -23.10
C PHE A 415 -12.74 28.37 -22.52
N ILE A 416 -12.63 27.12 -22.98
CA ILE A 416 -11.55 26.21 -22.59
C ILE A 416 -10.17 26.75 -22.97
N SER A 417 -10.01 27.29 -24.18
CA SER A 417 -8.75 27.91 -24.61
C SER A 417 -8.36 29.11 -23.73
N LYS A 418 -9.33 29.92 -23.29
CA LYS A 418 -9.06 31.01 -22.32
C LYS A 418 -8.61 30.46 -20.97
N LEU A 419 -9.26 29.41 -20.46
CA LEU A 419 -8.89 28.78 -19.18
C LEU A 419 -7.46 28.23 -19.22
N LEU A 420 -7.11 27.50 -20.28
CA LEU A 420 -5.76 26.96 -20.45
C LEU A 420 -4.72 28.07 -20.68
N GLY A 421 -5.07 29.11 -21.44
CA GLY A 421 -4.20 30.28 -21.61
C GLY A 421 -3.95 31.03 -20.30
N PHE A 422 -4.99 31.17 -19.47
CA PHE A 422 -4.87 31.75 -18.14
C PHE A 422 -3.95 30.93 -17.22
N LEU A 423 -4.10 29.60 -17.24
CA LEU A 423 -3.23 28.70 -16.47
C LEU A 423 -1.76 28.78 -16.96
N LEU A 424 -1.54 28.84 -18.27
CA LEU A 424 -0.20 29.02 -18.84
C LEU A 424 0.45 30.35 -18.41
N GLU A 425 -0.31 31.45 -18.43
CA GLU A 425 0.19 32.74 -17.93
C GLU A 425 0.53 32.69 -16.45
N TYR A 426 -0.31 32.03 -15.65
CA TYR A 426 -0.03 31.78 -14.24
C TYR A 426 1.27 30.97 -14.05
N ASP A 427 1.49 29.92 -14.85
CA ASP A 427 2.70 29.10 -14.79
C ASP A 427 3.96 29.91 -15.11
N LEU A 428 3.92 30.70 -16.19
CA LEU A 428 5.02 31.56 -16.63
C LEU A 428 5.39 32.62 -15.59
N ARG A 429 4.39 33.16 -14.89
CA ARG A 429 4.58 34.18 -13.84
C ARG A 429 4.75 33.58 -12.44
N GLN A 430 4.59 32.26 -12.32
CA GLN A 430 4.55 31.48 -11.09
C GLN A 430 3.53 32.02 -10.06
N GLY A 431 2.40 32.55 -10.52
CA GLY A 431 1.44 33.29 -9.71
C GLY A 431 0.59 34.26 -10.52
N ILE A 432 -0.44 34.81 -9.90
CA ILE A 432 -1.17 35.97 -10.42
C ILE A 432 -0.48 37.21 -9.89
N VAL A 433 0.02 38.04 -10.81
CA VAL A 433 0.68 39.31 -10.49
C VAL A 433 -0.27 40.46 -10.78
N ASP A 434 -0.47 41.32 -9.80
CA ASP A 434 -1.29 42.52 -9.90
C ASP A 434 -0.66 43.71 -9.15
N LYS A 435 -1.45 44.76 -8.90
CA LYS A 435 -1.00 45.98 -8.21
C LYS A 435 -0.79 45.78 -6.70
N GLN A 436 -1.38 44.73 -6.13
CA GLN A 436 -1.33 44.37 -4.72
C GLN A 436 -0.18 43.40 -4.41
N GLY A 437 0.36 42.74 -5.44
CA GLY A 437 1.54 41.89 -5.35
C GLY A 437 1.39 40.64 -6.20
N LYS A 438 2.06 39.57 -5.75
CA LYS A 438 1.97 38.25 -6.37
C LYS A 438 1.26 37.30 -5.41
N VAL A 439 0.16 36.69 -5.88
CA VAL A 439 -0.55 35.64 -5.15
C VAL A 439 -0.42 34.31 -5.89
N SER A 440 -0.26 33.22 -5.16
CA SER A 440 -0.08 31.88 -5.74
C SER A 440 -0.92 30.86 -5.00
N TRP A 441 -1.30 29.80 -5.70
CA TRP A 441 -2.00 28.67 -5.10
C TRP A 441 -1.06 27.91 -4.14
N ILE A 442 -1.56 27.57 -2.96
CA ILE A 442 -0.88 26.72 -1.99
C ILE A 442 -1.55 25.35 -2.01
N SER A 443 -0.80 24.32 -2.39
CA SER A 443 -1.31 22.95 -2.31
C SER A 443 -1.05 22.38 -0.91
N PRO A 444 -2.09 22.21 -0.07
CA PRO A 444 -1.90 21.49 1.18
C PRO A 444 -1.52 20.04 0.89
N LYS A 445 -0.53 19.51 1.62
CA LYS A 445 -0.14 18.11 1.49
C LYS A 445 -1.28 17.22 1.97
N THR A 446 -1.59 16.18 1.20
CA THR A 446 -2.66 15.22 1.50
C THR A 446 -2.06 13.81 1.54
N THR A 447 -2.62 12.93 2.34
CA THR A 447 -2.12 11.57 2.49
C THR A 447 -3.22 10.65 3.01
N PHE A 448 -2.92 9.36 3.09
CA PHE A 448 -3.74 8.42 3.83
C PHE A 448 -3.23 8.28 5.28
N CYS A 449 -4.18 8.09 6.19
CA CYS A 449 -3.95 7.70 7.57
C CYS A 449 -4.79 6.44 7.84
N THR A 450 -4.16 5.30 8.11
CA THR A 450 -4.85 4.05 8.46
C THR A 450 -4.67 3.77 9.95
N PHE A 451 -5.76 3.54 10.66
CA PHE A 451 -5.75 2.97 12.00
C PHE A 451 -5.91 1.46 11.87
N GLN A 452 -4.91 0.69 12.30
CA GLN A 452 -4.91 -0.78 12.21
C GLN A 452 -4.72 -1.37 13.60
N GLU A 453 -5.48 -2.40 13.95
CA GLU A 453 -5.29 -3.10 15.23
C GLU A 453 -3.86 -3.65 15.33
N ARG A 454 -3.29 -3.61 16.53
CA ARG A 454 -2.00 -4.21 16.81
C ARG A 454 -2.09 -5.72 16.71
N ALA A 455 -1.13 -6.33 16.00
CA ALA A 455 -1.04 -7.79 15.93
C ALA A 455 -0.90 -8.44 17.33
N ASP A 456 -0.23 -7.74 18.25
CA ASP A 456 0.00 -8.17 19.63
C ASP A 456 -1.07 -7.71 20.63
N PHE A 457 -2.21 -7.19 20.14
CA PHE A 457 -3.40 -6.98 20.98
C PHE A 457 -4.06 -8.34 21.26
N LEU A 458 -3.93 -8.81 22.50
CA LEU A 458 -4.40 -10.12 22.94
C LEU A 458 -5.77 -10.02 23.65
N PRO A 459 -6.52 -11.13 23.75
CA PRO A 459 -7.70 -11.20 24.62
C PRO A 459 -7.37 -10.74 26.05
N PRO A 460 -8.37 -10.23 26.80
CA PRO A 460 -8.17 -9.85 28.19
C PRO A 460 -7.53 -10.99 28.99
N ARG A 461 -6.68 -10.64 29.97
CA ARG A 461 -5.99 -11.58 30.90
C ARG A 461 -5.01 -12.59 30.26
N SER A 462 -4.87 -12.59 28.93
CA SER A 462 -3.81 -13.31 28.24
C SER A 462 -2.43 -12.67 28.42
N ARG A 463 -1.37 -13.48 28.39
CA ARG A 463 0.03 -13.03 28.52
C ARG A 463 0.83 -13.35 27.27
N LYS A 464 1.41 -12.33 26.63
CA LYS A 464 2.33 -12.52 25.50
C LYS A 464 3.59 -13.25 25.97
N ILE A 465 3.94 -14.34 25.29
CA ILE A 465 5.16 -15.13 25.54
C ILE A 465 6.24 -14.75 24.53
N ASP A 466 5.91 -14.77 23.23
CA ASP A 466 6.86 -14.49 22.15
C ASP A 466 6.16 -13.89 20.92
N GLN A 467 6.93 -13.21 20.07
CA GLN A 467 6.47 -12.60 18.82
C GLN A 467 7.58 -12.61 17.77
N PHE A 468 7.28 -13.17 16.61
CA PHE A 468 8.21 -13.26 15.47
C PHE A 468 7.44 -13.27 14.15
N SER A 469 8.13 -13.05 13.04
CA SER A 469 7.56 -13.16 11.69
C SER A 469 7.67 -14.57 11.12
N LEU A 470 6.98 -14.87 10.02
CA LEU A 470 7.17 -16.13 9.32
C LEU A 470 8.60 -16.32 8.81
N GLU A 471 9.25 -15.23 8.40
CA GLU A 471 10.66 -15.25 7.99
C GLU A 471 11.59 -15.69 9.13
N ASP A 472 11.28 -15.33 10.37
CA ASP A 472 12.09 -15.72 11.53
C ASP A 472 12.09 -17.23 11.76
N LEU A 473 11.04 -17.97 11.35
CA LEU A 473 11.01 -19.43 11.46
C LEU A 473 12.10 -20.14 10.65
N ALA A 474 12.70 -19.47 9.66
CA ALA A 474 13.86 -19.98 8.93
C ALA A 474 15.16 -19.91 9.76
N LYS A 475 15.19 -19.10 10.83
CA LYS A 475 16.34 -18.97 11.73
C LYS A 475 16.35 -20.12 12.73
N THR A 476 17.55 -20.62 13.05
CA THR A 476 17.75 -21.73 14.01
C THR A 476 17.03 -21.47 15.33
N GLU A 477 17.08 -20.22 15.79
CA GLU A 477 16.47 -19.72 17.03
C GLU A 477 14.95 -19.98 17.11
N TYR A 478 14.22 -19.90 16.00
CA TYR A 478 12.75 -20.04 16.00
C TYR A 478 12.26 -21.32 15.32
N SER A 479 13.11 -22.02 14.58
CA SER A 479 12.75 -23.25 13.85
C SER A 479 12.18 -24.36 14.76
N PHE A 480 12.52 -24.35 16.06
CA PHE A 480 11.99 -25.32 17.03
C PHE A 480 10.50 -25.14 17.31
N TYR A 481 9.91 -23.95 17.09
CA TYR A 481 8.50 -23.68 17.37
C TYR A 481 7.57 -24.59 16.57
N LEU A 482 7.89 -24.88 15.31
CA LEU A 482 7.13 -25.80 14.45
C LEU A 482 7.13 -27.25 14.95
N ARG A 483 8.14 -27.63 15.75
CA ARG A 483 8.25 -28.96 16.37
C ARG A 483 7.54 -29.00 17.72
N ARG A 484 7.80 -27.99 18.56
CA ARG A 484 7.25 -27.89 19.92
C ARG A 484 5.74 -27.66 19.90
N TYR A 485 5.23 -26.97 18.89
CA TYR A 485 3.82 -26.63 18.76
C TYR A 485 3.29 -27.01 17.37
N PRO A 486 2.85 -28.27 17.19
CA PRO A 486 2.37 -28.77 15.90
C PRO A 486 1.25 -27.92 15.30
N GLU A 487 0.42 -27.30 16.15
CA GLU A 487 -0.68 -26.44 15.71
C GLU A 487 -0.25 -25.25 14.85
N LEU A 488 0.97 -24.73 15.04
CA LEU A 488 1.46 -23.62 14.23
C LEU A 488 1.53 -24.01 12.76
N ALA A 489 2.04 -25.21 12.47
CA ALA A 489 2.07 -25.73 11.10
C ALA A 489 0.66 -25.99 10.56
N GLU A 490 -0.25 -26.53 11.39
CA GLU A 490 -1.65 -26.79 11.01
C GLU A 490 -2.39 -25.48 10.63
N LYS A 491 -2.21 -24.41 11.40
CA LYS A 491 -2.77 -23.07 11.08
C LYS A 491 -2.15 -22.47 9.82
N LEU A 492 -0.85 -22.64 9.59
CA LEU A 492 -0.18 -22.17 8.38
C LEU A 492 -0.65 -22.92 7.12
N VAL A 493 -1.00 -24.22 7.22
CA VAL A 493 -1.68 -24.94 6.12
C VAL A 493 -2.99 -24.25 5.74
N VAL A 494 -3.83 -23.91 6.74
CA VAL A 494 -5.09 -23.19 6.49
C VAL A 494 -4.83 -21.85 5.80
N PHE A 495 -3.90 -21.05 6.32
CA PHE A 495 -3.56 -19.75 5.73
C PHE A 495 -3.10 -19.85 4.26
N PHE A 496 -2.15 -20.73 3.95
CA PHE A 496 -1.60 -20.81 2.59
C PHE A 496 -2.55 -21.45 1.58
N VAL A 497 -3.46 -22.33 2.00
CA VAL A 497 -4.54 -22.82 1.13
C VAL A 497 -5.51 -21.70 0.81
N LEU A 498 -5.85 -20.83 1.77
CA LEU A 498 -6.67 -19.64 1.52
C LEU A 498 -5.99 -18.62 0.62
N VAL A 499 -4.66 -18.44 0.75
CA VAL A 499 -3.86 -17.60 -0.15
C VAL A 499 -3.94 -18.10 -1.58
N LEU A 500 -3.77 -19.41 -1.78
CA LEU A 500 -3.90 -20.03 -3.10
C LEU A 500 -5.33 -19.86 -3.63
N ARG A 501 -6.33 -20.11 -2.79
CA ARG A 501 -7.75 -19.98 -3.14
C ARG A 501 -8.08 -18.56 -3.61
N PHE A 502 -7.69 -17.57 -2.82
CA PHE A 502 -7.83 -16.16 -3.12
C PHE A 502 -7.17 -15.77 -4.45
N PHE A 503 -5.93 -16.22 -4.69
CA PHE A 503 -5.24 -15.95 -5.95
C PHE A 503 -5.97 -16.56 -7.15
N LEU A 504 -6.46 -17.79 -7.04
CA LEU A 504 -7.16 -18.47 -8.13
C LEU A 504 -8.51 -17.81 -8.45
N ASP A 505 -9.20 -17.28 -7.45
CA ASP A 505 -10.50 -16.63 -7.61
C ASP A 505 -10.39 -15.17 -8.08
N THR A 506 -9.27 -14.48 -7.81
CA THR A 506 -9.16 -13.02 -8.02
C THR A 506 -8.01 -12.58 -8.94
N ASP A 507 -7.11 -13.50 -9.29
CA ASP A 507 -5.82 -13.22 -9.97
C ASP A 507 -4.94 -12.21 -9.19
N PHE A 508 -5.20 -11.99 -7.90
CA PHE A 508 -4.47 -11.06 -7.04
C PHE A 508 -3.48 -11.80 -6.13
N ILE A 509 -2.29 -11.21 -5.98
CA ILE A 509 -1.19 -11.77 -5.21
C ILE A 509 -1.07 -10.97 -3.90
N PRO A 510 -1.36 -11.56 -2.72
CA PRO A 510 -1.21 -10.86 -1.44
C PRO A 510 0.27 -10.53 -1.17
N ASP A 511 0.57 -9.52 -0.36
CA ASP A 511 1.98 -9.13 -0.14
C ASP A 511 2.70 -10.07 0.85
N LEU A 512 3.10 -11.26 0.39
CA LEU A 512 3.89 -12.24 1.17
C LEU A 512 5.32 -12.35 0.67
N ARG A 513 5.90 -11.21 0.27
CA ARG A 513 7.26 -11.15 -0.26
C ARG A 513 8.28 -11.21 0.89
N PRO A 514 9.48 -11.77 0.64
CA PRO A 514 10.60 -11.62 1.54
C PRO A 514 11.15 -10.20 1.46
N ASP A 515 11.88 -9.79 2.50
CA ASP A 515 12.48 -8.47 2.60
C ASP A 515 13.39 -8.12 1.41
N GLU A 516 14.23 -9.07 0.99
CA GLU A 516 15.08 -8.92 -0.20
C GLU A 516 14.36 -9.34 -1.49
N ALA A 517 13.26 -8.67 -1.81
CA ALA A 517 12.37 -8.99 -2.93
C ALA A 517 13.08 -9.11 -4.30
N GLY A 518 14.14 -8.33 -4.54
CA GLY A 518 14.88 -8.32 -5.82
C GLY A 518 15.52 -9.68 -6.16
N ILE A 519 16.37 -10.19 -5.28
CA ILE A 519 17.05 -11.49 -5.49
C ILE A 519 16.09 -12.64 -5.22
N ASN A 520 15.36 -12.58 -4.11
CA ASN A 520 14.58 -13.72 -3.64
C ASN A 520 13.41 -14.05 -4.56
N ILE A 521 12.74 -13.06 -5.17
CA ILE A 521 11.63 -13.32 -6.08
C ILE A 521 12.13 -13.61 -7.49
N PHE A 522 12.97 -12.74 -8.06
CA PHE A 522 13.32 -12.82 -9.49
C PHE A 522 14.39 -13.88 -9.78
N ILE A 523 15.29 -14.16 -8.83
CA ILE A 523 16.38 -15.13 -9.01
C ILE A 523 16.00 -16.47 -8.37
N LEU A 524 15.56 -16.45 -7.11
CA LEU A 524 15.34 -17.68 -6.33
C LEU A 524 13.90 -18.22 -6.44
N GLY A 525 12.93 -17.36 -6.77
CA GLY A 525 11.51 -17.71 -6.80
C GLY A 525 10.94 -18.06 -5.43
N ILE A 526 11.46 -17.40 -4.39
CA ILE A 526 11.00 -17.45 -3.01
C ILE A 526 9.91 -16.40 -2.85
N TRP A 527 8.73 -16.85 -2.45
CA TRP A 527 7.56 -16.03 -2.16
C TRP A 527 6.64 -16.83 -1.23
N GLY A 528 5.99 -16.18 -0.27
CA GLY A 528 5.03 -16.81 0.63
C GLY A 528 5.64 -17.31 1.93
N TYR A 529 6.51 -18.32 1.86
CA TYR A 529 7.01 -19.03 3.06
C TYR A 529 8.18 -18.35 3.79
N MET A 530 8.64 -17.19 3.30
CA MET A 530 9.59 -16.29 3.96
C MET A 530 9.07 -14.88 3.77
N THR A 531 8.50 -14.30 4.82
CA THR A 531 7.94 -12.94 4.79
C THR A 531 7.83 -12.34 6.20
N GLU A 532 8.14 -11.05 6.31
CA GLU A 532 7.90 -10.27 7.53
C GLU A 532 6.42 -9.91 7.74
N ASN A 533 5.61 -9.96 6.68
CA ASN A 533 4.22 -9.51 6.69
C ASN A 533 3.26 -10.52 7.35
N LEU A 534 3.74 -11.69 7.80
CA LEU A 534 2.95 -12.64 8.58
C LEU A 534 3.53 -12.71 9.99
N LEU A 535 2.87 -12.03 10.93
CA LEU A 535 3.27 -11.99 12.33
C LEU A 535 2.66 -13.15 13.10
N ILE A 536 3.48 -13.81 13.91
CA ILE A 536 3.12 -14.96 14.73
C ILE A 536 3.35 -14.55 16.19
N ILE A 537 2.29 -14.61 16.99
CA ILE A 537 2.33 -14.31 18.42
C ILE A 537 2.00 -15.57 19.20
N LEU A 538 2.91 -15.99 20.07
CA LEU A 538 2.65 -17.01 21.08
C LEU A 538 2.18 -16.32 22.36
N TYR A 539 1.04 -16.75 22.88
CA TYR A 539 0.51 -16.25 24.14
C TYR A 539 -0.02 -17.38 25.02
N GLU A 540 -0.09 -17.10 26.32
CA GLU A 540 -0.75 -17.91 27.32
C GLU A 540 -2.16 -17.34 27.54
N ASP A 541 -3.18 -18.18 27.40
CA ASP A 541 -4.56 -17.79 27.71
C ASP A 541 -4.84 -17.80 29.23
N ASP A 542 -6.07 -17.44 29.61
CA ASP A 542 -6.50 -17.37 31.02
C ASP A 542 -6.44 -18.72 31.74
N GLU A 543 -6.45 -19.83 31.00
CA GLU A 543 -6.38 -21.20 31.50
C GLU A 543 -4.94 -21.72 31.59
N GLY A 544 -3.96 -20.93 31.15
CA GLY A 544 -2.55 -21.32 31.12
C GLY A 544 -2.14 -22.09 29.86
N ASN A 545 -3.02 -22.23 28.87
CA ASN A 545 -2.69 -22.93 27.63
C ASN A 545 -1.94 -22.01 26.67
N HIS A 546 -0.94 -22.58 25.98
CA HIS A 546 -0.21 -21.88 24.94
C HIS A 546 -1.01 -21.88 23.63
N GLN A 547 -1.18 -20.70 23.04
CA GLN A 547 -1.95 -20.48 21.82
C GLN A 547 -1.14 -19.64 20.83
N PHE A 548 -1.27 -19.94 19.53
CA PHE A 548 -0.75 -19.07 18.46
C PHE A 548 -1.82 -18.19 17.86
N ARG A 549 -1.52 -16.89 17.72
CA ARG A 549 -2.25 -15.92 16.90
C ARG A 549 -1.39 -15.57 15.67
N ILE A 550 -1.92 -15.82 14.47
CA ILE A 550 -1.23 -15.54 13.20
C ILE A 550 -1.95 -14.40 12.51
N LYS A 551 -1.24 -13.33 12.17
CA LYS A 551 -1.82 -12.12 11.58
C LYS A 551 -1.03 -11.66 10.36
N PHE A 552 -1.73 -11.59 9.24
CA PHE A 552 -1.26 -10.99 8.00
C PHE A 552 -1.38 -9.48 8.11
N VAL A 553 -0.24 -8.80 7.94
CA VAL A 553 -0.09 -7.36 8.00
C VAL A 553 0.31 -6.88 6.62
N ASP A 554 -0.67 -6.39 5.86
CA ASP A 554 -0.38 -5.67 4.63
C ASP A 554 0.25 -4.31 4.99
N ASN A 555 1.53 -4.16 4.65
CA ASN A 555 2.27 -2.94 4.92
C ASN A 555 1.94 -1.80 3.94
N LYS A 556 1.03 -2.02 2.96
CA LYS A 556 0.67 -1.07 1.88
C LYS A 556 1.89 -0.53 1.12
N ASP A 557 3.04 -1.13 1.36
CA ASP A 557 4.32 -0.54 1.04
C ASP A 557 4.75 -0.98 -0.35
N HIS A 558 4.42 -2.16 -0.89
CA HIS A 558 5.10 -2.57 -2.13
C HIS A 558 4.32 -3.53 -3.02
N PHE A 559 4.62 -3.44 -4.32
CA PHE A 559 4.23 -4.30 -5.45
C PHE A 559 2.89 -5.05 -5.35
N LYS A 560 1.78 -4.32 -5.24
CA LYS A 560 0.45 -4.87 -5.56
C LYS A 560 0.31 -5.00 -7.09
N GLN A 561 0.18 -6.22 -7.60
CA GLN A 561 0.39 -6.53 -9.02
C GLN A 561 -0.85 -6.37 -9.93
N TYR A 562 -0.49 -5.95 -11.15
CA TYR A 562 -1.01 -6.19 -12.51
C TYR A 562 -2.22 -7.14 -12.71
N ARG A 563 -3.20 -6.73 -13.53
CA ARG A 563 -4.35 -7.54 -13.97
C ARG A 563 -4.36 -7.73 -15.49
N ARG A 564 -4.38 -8.98 -15.95
CA ARG A 564 -4.21 -9.37 -17.36
C ARG A 564 -5.28 -8.84 -18.31
N GLU A 565 -6.49 -8.61 -17.82
CA GLU A 565 -7.64 -8.17 -18.61
C GLU A 565 -7.62 -6.67 -18.95
N ILE A 566 -7.11 -5.83 -18.03
CA ILE A 566 -6.95 -4.40 -18.24
C ILE A 566 -5.95 -4.14 -19.38
N ASP A 567 -4.94 -5.00 -19.51
CA ASP A 567 -3.87 -4.90 -20.53
C ASP A 567 -4.35 -5.18 -21.96
N LYS A 568 -5.45 -5.94 -22.14
CA LYS A 568 -6.02 -6.19 -23.46
C LYS A 568 -6.61 -4.92 -24.08
N GLU A 569 -7.15 -4.04 -23.25
CA GLU A 569 -7.80 -2.80 -23.68
C GLU A 569 -6.89 -1.57 -23.51
N ASN A 570 -5.92 -1.60 -22.60
CA ASN A 570 -4.96 -0.51 -22.36
C ASN A 570 -3.55 -1.08 -22.06
N PRO A 571 -2.61 -1.08 -23.02
CA PRO A 571 -1.28 -1.66 -22.82
C PRO A 571 -0.53 -0.98 -21.67
N MET A 572 -0.02 -1.79 -20.74
CA MET A 572 0.63 -1.34 -19.51
C MET A 572 2.12 -1.01 -19.73
N GLY A 573 2.58 0.02 -19.01
CA GLY A 573 3.99 0.42 -18.99
C GLY A 573 4.95 -0.63 -18.44
N PHE A 574 6.23 -0.43 -18.74
CA PHE A 574 7.32 -1.41 -18.57
C PHE A 574 7.45 -2.03 -17.16
N ALA A 575 7.31 -1.26 -16.08
CA ALA A 575 7.43 -1.82 -14.71
C ALA A 575 6.27 -2.78 -14.41
N LYS A 576 5.06 -2.45 -14.86
CA LYS A 576 3.89 -3.33 -14.71
C LYS A 576 4.00 -4.56 -15.61
N HIS A 577 4.66 -4.47 -16.76
CA HIS A 577 5.00 -5.63 -17.58
C HIS A 577 6.00 -6.58 -16.91
N GLY A 578 7.00 -6.06 -16.19
CA GLY A 578 7.90 -6.87 -15.35
C GLY A 578 7.17 -7.67 -14.26
N LEU A 579 6.03 -7.17 -13.78
CA LEU A 579 5.17 -7.88 -12.82
C LEU A 579 4.42 -9.06 -13.45
N ARG A 580 4.11 -9.02 -14.74
CA ARG A 580 3.57 -10.19 -15.48
C ARG A 580 4.53 -11.38 -15.50
N ILE A 581 5.85 -11.13 -15.42
CA ILE A 581 6.90 -12.17 -15.34
C ILE A 581 6.90 -12.85 -13.96
N VAL A 582 6.30 -12.23 -12.94
CA VAL A 582 6.27 -12.75 -11.57
C VAL A 582 5.19 -13.81 -11.38
N GLN A 583 4.08 -13.78 -12.11
CA GLN A 583 3.00 -14.77 -11.99
C GLN A 583 3.46 -16.23 -12.23
N PRO A 584 4.27 -16.55 -13.29
CA PRO A 584 4.88 -17.87 -13.45
C PRO A 584 5.80 -18.30 -12.30
N VAL A 585 6.27 -17.38 -11.48
CA VAL A 585 7.12 -17.65 -10.31
C VAL A 585 6.28 -17.82 -9.04
N VAL A 586 5.22 -17.04 -8.89
CA VAL A 586 4.40 -16.98 -7.67
C VAL A 586 3.49 -18.20 -7.50
N VAL A 587 2.85 -18.68 -8.56
CA VAL A 587 1.98 -19.88 -8.44
C VAL A 587 2.76 -21.09 -7.94
N PRO A 588 3.92 -21.46 -8.53
CA PRO A 588 4.75 -22.52 -7.97
C PRO A 588 5.21 -22.25 -6.53
N ALA A 589 5.42 -20.98 -6.14
CA ALA A 589 5.81 -20.62 -4.78
C ALA A 589 4.67 -20.79 -3.78
N MET A 590 3.44 -20.39 -4.12
CA MET A 590 2.23 -20.65 -3.33
C MET A 590 2.03 -22.15 -3.08
N LEU A 591 2.15 -22.96 -4.14
CA LEU A 591 2.01 -24.42 -4.04
C LEU A 591 3.10 -25.04 -3.16
N ARG A 592 4.34 -24.54 -3.25
CA ARG A 592 5.42 -24.94 -2.35
C ARG A 592 5.16 -24.55 -0.90
N ALA A 593 4.61 -23.37 -0.64
CA ALA A 593 4.26 -22.95 0.71
C ALA A 593 3.22 -23.92 1.32
N VAL A 594 2.15 -24.23 0.59
CA VAL A 594 1.15 -25.25 1.00
C VAL A 594 1.85 -26.59 1.23
N GLY A 595 2.64 -27.06 0.26
CA GLY A 595 3.34 -28.34 0.33
C GLY A 595 4.29 -28.46 1.52
N ASN A 596 5.05 -27.41 1.84
CA ASN A 596 6.00 -27.40 2.94
C ASN A 596 5.29 -27.59 4.29
N PHE A 597 4.23 -26.83 4.56
CA PHE A 597 3.52 -26.95 5.83
C PHE A 597 2.71 -28.24 5.94
N VAL A 598 2.12 -28.74 4.84
CA VAL A 598 1.47 -30.07 4.82
C VAL A 598 2.48 -31.18 5.13
N GLN A 599 3.69 -31.10 4.56
CA GLN A 599 4.78 -32.04 4.85
C GLN A 599 5.20 -31.98 6.33
N ILE A 600 5.33 -30.79 6.92
CA ILE A 600 5.67 -30.62 8.34
C ILE A 600 4.57 -31.22 9.24
N VAL A 601 3.30 -31.00 8.92
CA VAL A 601 2.19 -31.60 9.68
C VAL A 601 2.25 -33.14 9.60
N SER A 602 2.53 -33.70 8.43
CA SER A 602 2.72 -35.15 8.26
C SER A 602 3.90 -35.67 9.09
N GLU A 603 5.05 -35.00 9.05
CA GLU A 603 6.25 -35.36 9.82
C GLU A 603 5.96 -35.34 11.33
N ASN A 604 5.27 -34.31 11.82
CA ASN A 604 4.85 -34.18 13.21
C ASN A 604 3.89 -35.31 13.64
N ARG A 605 2.91 -35.68 12.80
CA ARG A 605 1.97 -36.80 13.07
C ARG A 605 2.68 -38.15 13.14
N GLN A 606 3.75 -38.33 12.37
CA GLN A 606 4.54 -39.56 12.34
C GLN A 606 5.66 -39.60 13.41
N GLY A 607 5.79 -38.55 14.23
CA GLY A 607 6.87 -38.43 15.21
C GLY A 607 8.27 -38.35 14.59
N LEU A 608 8.37 -38.02 13.30
CA LEU A 608 9.64 -37.94 12.58
C LEU A 608 10.33 -36.61 12.90
N ILE A 609 11.42 -36.69 13.64
CA ILE A 609 12.25 -35.54 13.99
C ILE A 609 13.20 -35.26 12.82
N LYS A 610 13.11 -34.10 12.18
CA LYS A 610 14.20 -33.62 11.29
C LYS A 610 15.46 -33.42 12.14
N GLU A 611 16.57 -34.05 11.77
CA GLU A 611 17.89 -33.67 12.29
C GLU A 611 18.10 -32.16 12.08
N GLU A 612 18.64 -31.47 13.08
CA GLU A 612 19.09 -30.08 12.92
C GLU A 612 20.12 -30.04 11.80
N ILE A 613 19.78 -29.37 10.69
CA ILE A 613 20.78 -29.11 9.67
C ILE A 613 21.66 -28.00 10.22
N SER A 614 22.85 -28.36 10.71
CA SER A 614 23.82 -27.40 11.20
C SER A 614 24.23 -26.45 10.07
N LEU A 615 24.50 -25.19 10.40
CA LEU A 615 24.94 -24.15 9.45
C LEU A 615 26.21 -24.59 8.67
N GLN A 616 27.04 -25.40 9.31
CA GLN A 616 28.25 -26.01 8.75
C GLN A 616 27.92 -27.14 7.75
N GLY A 617 26.90 -27.97 8.06
CA GLY A 617 26.37 -28.97 7.13
C GLY A 617 25.66 -28.34 5.91
N LEU A 618 24.99 -27.19 6.07
CA LEU A 618 24.42 -26.40 4.98
C LEU A 618 25.50 -25.78 4.06
N ALA A 619 26.62 -25.36 4.64
CA ALA A 619 27.75 -24.78 3.88
C ALA A 619 28.53 -25.85 3.11
N GLU A 620 28.88 -26.98 3.75
CA GLU A 620 29.59 -28.09 3.10
C GLU A 620 28.73 -28.77 2.02
N TYR A 621 27.43 -28.93 2.27
CA TYR A 621 26.48 -29.46 1.30
C TYR A 621 26.16 -28.44 0.18
N GLY A 622 26.11 -27.15 0.50
CA GLY A 622 25.94 -26.06 -0.48
C GLY A 622 27.11 -25.96 -1.47
N VAL A 623 28.34 -26.20 -1.03
CA VAL A 623 29.53 -26.24 -1.89
C VAL A 623 29.52 -27.47 -2.80
N ALA A 624 29.17 -28.65 -2.27
CA ALA A 624 29.09 -29.89 -3.05
C ALA A 624 27.98 -29.83 -4.13
N VAL A 625 26.82 -29.28 -3.80
CA VAL A 625 25.71 -29.09 -4.75
C VAL A 625 26.01 -27.97 -5.74
N ALA A 626 26.66 -26.87 -5.33
CA ALA A 626 27.10 -25.83 -6.25
C ALA A 626 28.09 -26.39 -7.29
N GLN A 627 29.02 -27.25 -6.89
CA GLN A 627 29.93 -27.93 -7.81
C GLN A 627 29.19 -28.87 -8.77
N GLU A 628 28.19 -29.61 -8.31
CA GLU A 628 27.39 -30.51 -9.16
C GLU A 628 26.44 -29.76 -10.11
N VAL A 629 25.87 -28.65 -9.66
CA VAL A 629 25.01 -27.73 -10.43
C VAL A 629 25.80 -26.94 -11.46
N ILE A 630 27.02 -26.49 -11.15
CA ILE A 630 27.94 -25.88 -12.10
C ILE A 630 28.36 -26.93 -13.14
N SER A 631 28.69 -28.16 -12.69
CA SER A 631 29.08 -29.25 -13.59
C SER A 631 27.96 -29.69 -14.54
N LYS A 632 26.69 -29.67 -14.11
CA LYS A 632 25.52 -30.07 -14.92
C LYS A 632 24.81 -28.91 -15.65
N GLY A 633 24.89 -27.68 -15.13
CA GLY A 633 24.17 -26.49 -15.60
C GLY A 633 24.88 -25.66 -16.68
N ILE A 634 26.20 -25.86 -16.86
CA ILE A 634 26.99 -25.20 -17.91
C ILE A 634 26.49 -25.54 -19.33
N ASN A 635 25.71 -26.61 -19.52
CA ASN A 635 25.24 -27.02 -20.85
C ASN A 635 23.86 -26.47 -21.28
N TYR A 636 23.08 -25.81 -20.42
CA TYR A 636 21.72 -25.35 -20.77
C TYR A 636 21.37 -23.91 -20.40
N GLY A 637 22.08 -23.27 -19.45
CA GLY A 637 21.75 -21.91 -18.97
C GLY A 637 22.67 -20.80 -19.46
N ALA A 638 23.86 -21.14 -19.98
CA ALA A 638 24.89 -20.16 -20.32
C ALA A 638 24.50 -19.30 -21.54
N GLU A 639 23.93 -19.89 -22.59
CA GLU A 639 23.60 -19.14 -23.82
C GLU A 639 22.45 -18.14 -23.63
N GLY A 640 21.42 -18.44 -22.83
CA GLY A 640 20.28 -17.53 -22.67
C GLY A 640 20.51 -16.37 -21.69
N LEU A 641 21.31 -16.60 -20.64
CA LEU A 641 21.54 -15.61 -19.58
C LEU A 641 22.76 -14.71 -19.89
N GLN A 642 23.82 -15.25 -20.53
CA GLN A 642 24.93 -14.40 -20.99
C GLN A 642 24.46 -13.45 -22.09
N THR A 643 23.64 -13.86 -23.06
CA THR A 643 23.15 -12.95 -24.10
C THR A 643 22.29 -11.82 -23.51
N PHE A 644 21.45 -12.09 -22.52
CA PHE A 644 20.60 -11.05 -21.92
C PHE A 644 21.36 -10.08 -21.00
N ILE A 645 22.35 -10.58 -20.25
CA ILE A 645 23.13 -9.78 -19.30
C ILE A 645 24.27 -9.04 -20.01
N ILE A 646 24.99 -9.70 -20.94
CA ILE A 646 26.10 -9.09 -21.67
C ILE A 646 25.58 -8.06 -22.67
N ASP A 647 24.54 -8.33 -23.47
CA ASP A 647 24.00 -7.31 -24.38
C ASP A 647 23.32 -6.16 -23.61
N GLY A 648 22.59 -6.47 -22.52
CA GLY A 648 21.90 -5.46 -21.72
C GLY A 648 22.84 -4.51 -20.96
N PHE A 649 23.95 -5.02 -20.42
CA PHE A 649 24.95 -4.19 -19.74
C PHE A 649 25.94 -3.55 -20.72
N ASP A 650 26.41 -4.23 -21.78
CA ASP A 650 27.35 -3.62 -22.73
C ASP A 650 26.69 -2.48 -23.51
N ASP A 651 25.41 -2.61 -23.91
CA ASP A 651 24.72 -1.53 -24.62
C ASP A 651 24.39 -0.35 -23.70
N ALA A 652 23.97 -0.62 -22.45
CA ALA A 652 23.74 0.44 -21.47
C ALA A 652 25.03 1.19 -21.11
N THR A 653 26.16 0.49 -21.01
CA THR A 653 27.47 1.05 -20.66
C THR A 653 28.09 1.80 -21.86
N LYS A 654 27.93 1.31 -23.10
CA LYS A 654 28.35 2.01 -24.33
C LYS A 654 27.52 3.27 -24.61
N ILE A 655 26.22 3.24 -24.32
CA ILE A 655 25.35 4.43 -24.44
C ILE A 655 25.68 5.47 -23.35
N ALA A 656 25.91 5.04 -22.11
CA ALA A 656 26.30 5.94 -21.02
C ALA A 656 27.68 6.58 -21.25
N SER A 657 28.68 5.81 -21.70
CA SER A 657 30.01 6.33 -22.04
C SER A 657 30.02 7.18 -23.32
N GLY A 658 29.17 6.87 -24.31
CA GLY A 658 28.94 7.68 -25.50
C GLY A 658 28.20 9.00 -25.24
N ALA A 659 27.35 9.05 -24.21
CA ALA A 659 26.65 10.27 -23.79
C ALA A 659 27.54 11.18 -22.94
N VAL A 660 28.35 10.62 -22.03
CA VAL A 660 29.29 11.38 -21.21
C VAL A 660 30.43 12.01 -22.03
N SER A 661 30.94 11.30 -23.04
CA SER A 661 31.97 11.81 -23.96
C SER A 661 31.49 12.92 -24.91
N LYS A 662 30.18 13.05 -25.15
CA LYS A 662 29.58 14.12 -25.97
C LYS A 662 29.18 15.37 -25.19
N ILE A 663 29.06 15.28 -23.87
CA ILE A 663 28.62 16.39 -23.00
C ILE A 663 29.81 17.18 -22.42
N ILE A 664 31.01 16.59 -22.40
CA ILE A 664 32.25 17.28 -21.98
C ILE A 664 33.17 17.49 -23.20
N PRO A 665 33.21 18.69 -23.82
CA PRO A 665 34.29 19.00 -24.75
C PRO A 665 35.57 19.23 -23.92
N VAL A 666 36.44 18.23 -23.85
CA VAL A 666 37.81 18.39 -23.35
C VAL A 666 38.56 19.29 -24.34
N LYS A 667 38.59 20.59 -24.08
CA LYS A 667 39.60 21.49 -24.66
C LYS A 667 40.89 21.27 -23.89
N HIS A 668 41.75 20.39 -24.41
CA HIS A 668 43.18 20.51 -24.15
C HIS A 668 43.68 21.77 -24.88
N LYS A 669 44.09 22.78 -24.12
CA LYS A 669 45.11 23.74 -24.55
C LYS A 669 46.31 23.51 -23.65
N GLU A 670 47.28 22.78 -24.19
CA GLU A 670 48.68 23.04 -23.87
C GLU A 670 48.98 24.46 -24.35
N ASP A 671 49.61 25.26 -23.47
CA ASP A 671 50.66 26.22 -23.82
C ASP A 671 51.19 26.82 -22.51
N VAL A 672 52.41 26.41 -22.13
CA VAL A 672 53.30 27.14 -21.23
C VAL A 672 54.53 27.48 -22.05
N LEU A 673 54.82 28.77 -22.24
CA LEU A 673 56.14 29.41 -22.09
C LEU A 673 56.14 30.83 -22.67
N ILE A 674 56.40 31.80 -21.79
CA ILE A 674 56.84 33.21 -21.97
C ILE A 674 55.96 34.12 -22.83
#